data_AF-A0A6I7P4N2-F1
#
_entry.id   AF-A0A6I7P4N2-F1
#
_cell.length_a   1.000
_cell.length_b   1.000
_cell.length_c   1.000
_cell.angle_alpha   90.00
_cell.angle_beta   90.00
_cell.angle_gamma   90.00
#
_symmetry.space_group_name_H-M   'P 1'
#
loop_
_entity.id
_entity.type
_entity.pdbx_description
1 polymer ?
#
loop_
_entity_poly.entity_id
_entity_poly.type
_entity_poly.pdbx_seq_one_letter_code
_entity_poly.pdbx_strand_id
1 'polypeptide(L)'
;MTQDLLDASLRALAETDEAERPFLVARLRQLLLKEPAAVVRLVRHLIASIDHPALDQPLDLLVGVLDEARMSQENGSPEGPALLERLASEVATLEAEGRLPLAARLGLGQAYARADLALPPRLQFSLAEFEAASPMEAIGEPGAEFDRLLDQVREMGGGEPWHLHTTIKELMAAFPTEMRAAMVAELAARPDADLRRLALYWLLDPEPALREAAAGAWLRRARSRVIDGAELAKLTLLRKWQPADGVRALLDQTIREALQRGVQPTAPPKPWQVRRVQASIPDGVGAQSFAVAAQRGRARVVAMLLFKAGYGVKDAFVIACRNAAEQRNMMDRLVDERVGLLVDVPFLHRALGYALGEGLDQGVLPSPALVDVAEIIGSDALQPLPHDVHALLADLDPEGRSRNLTPEAATAAGKAALAALLDVALGDTWFEDTGELRAALAAAPFTAARYAAFWNHFEGRRAFWAAILVRTAMLLRTTEPADEAAWVGCAMTARALVDGEPLPGLLLIEAITHASLKAFEARSEAPPLDEAEPAAALEATGLTGEWLDGWLTAGMTAPREVAPAAWLESFVHRLTRDEHVDWQGVLMALQGRTLPVTDYLAEPTSAAAHLLALQPAERRAWVQGFLAFVDAVPKAWPQRKLSRDDRLMLACLEDATSDMPDAVARRIATWLTR
;
A
#
# COMPACT_ATOMS: atom_id res chain seq x y z
N MET A 1 4.94 22.55 6.69
CA MET A 1 3.56 22.96 6.34
C MET A 1 2.96 23.92 7.38
N THR A 2 2.37 25.04 6.98
CA THR A 2 1.62 25.96 7.87
C THR A 2 0.14 25.56 7.95
N GLN A 3 -0.66 26.23 8.80
CA GLN A 3 -2.12 26.04 8.81
C GLN A 3 -2.73 26.47 7.47
N ASP A 4 -2.31 27.62 6.94
CA ASP A 4 -2.80 28.14 5.65
C ASP A 4 -2.51 27.18 4.49
N LEU A 5 -1.34 26.52 4.52
CA LEU A 5 -0.97 25.54 3.50
C LEU A 5 -1.75 24.23 3.63
N LEU A 6 -2.09 23.80 4.85
CA LEU A 6 -2.99 22.66 5.07
C LEU A 6 -4.39 22.98 4.55
N ASP A 7 -4.94 24.14 4.89
CA ASP A 7 -6.28 24.55 4.44
C ASP A 7 -6.33 24.73 2.92
N ALA A 8 -5.26 25.27 2.30
CA ALA A 8 -5.11 25.32 0.85
C ALA A 8 -5.04 23.92 0.21
N SER A 9 -4.31 22.99 0.82
CA SER A 9 -4.19 21.61 0.34
C SER A 9 -5.52 20.85 0.42
N LEU A 10 -6.31 21.07 1.48
CA LEU A 10 -7.64 20.48 1.63
C LEU A 10 -8.63 21.06 0.62
N ARG A 11 -8.59 22.38 0.35
CA ARG A 11 -9.38 23.00 -0.72
C ARG A 11 -9.00 22.46 -2.09
N ALA A 12 -7.70 22.40 -2.39
CA ALA A 12 -7.21 21.83 -3.64
C ALA A 12 -7.70 20.39 -3.80
N LEU A 13 -7.64 19.56 -2.74
CA LEU A 13 -8.13 18.18 -2.78
C LEU A 13 -9.63 18.10 -3.10
N ALA A 14 -10.43 19.00 -2.54
CA ALA A 14 -11.87 19.07 -2.79
C ALA A 14 -12.21 19.49 -4.23
N GLU A 15 -11.39 20.37 -4.81
CA GLU A 15 -11.55 20.95 -6.15
C GLU A 15 -10.90 20.10 -7.26
N THR A 16 -9.99 19.19 -6.90
CA THR A 16 -9.26 18.33 -7.85
C THR A 16 -10.18 17.29 -8.50
N ASP A 17 -10.02 17.12 -9.81
CA ASP A 17 -10.70 16.10 -10.62
C ASP A 17 -10.44 14.68 -10.07
N GLU A 18 -11.42 13.80 -10.20
CA GLU A 18 -11.39 12.42 -9.73
C GLU A 18 -10.21 11.63 -10.32
N ALA A 19 -9.77 11.98 -11.54
CA ALA A 19 -8.61 11.37 -12.19
C ALA A 19 -7.26 11.73 -11.55
N GLU A 20 -7.11 12.95 -11.03
CA GLU A 20 -5.85 13.47 -10.48
C GLU A 20 -5.78 13.35 -8.95
N ARG A 21 -6.94 13.24 -8.30
CA ARG A 21 -7.08 13.12 -6.85
C ARG A 21 -6.20 12.03 -6.23
N PRO A 22 -6.09 10.81 -6.77
CA PRO A 22 -5.24 9.77 -6.17
C PRO A 22 -3.77 10.18 -6.06
N PHE A 23 -3.25 10.91 -7.05
CA PHE A 23 -1.86 11.37 -7.06
C PHE A 23 -1.63 12.45 -6.00
N LEU A 24 -2.53 13.44 -5.91
CA LEU A 24 -2.46 14.48 -4.89
C LEU A 24 -2.55 13.87 -3.48
N VAL A 25 -3.48 12.94 -3.27
CA VAL A 25 -3.63 12.22 -1.99
C VAL A 25 -2.35 11.47 -1.64
N ALA A 26 -1.78 10.69 -2.56
CA ALA A 26 -0.54 9.95 -2.32
C ALA A 26 0.61 10.88 -1.92
N ARG A 27 0.75 12.03 -2.61
CA ARG A 27 1.76 13.04 -2.30
C ARG A 27 1.54 13.66 -0.92
N LEU A 28 0.31 14.08 -0.61
CA LEU A 28 -0.02 14.67 0.70
C LEU A 28 0.25 13.68 1.83
N ARG A 29 -0.07 12.40 1.66
CA ARG A 29 0.21 11.36 2.66
C ARG A 29 1.70 11.25 2.98
N GLN A 30 2.55 11.17 1.95
CA GLN A 30 4.01 11.10 2.13
C GLN A 30 4.59 12.34 2.82
N LEU A 31 4.06 13.52 2.51
CA LEU A 31 4.47 14.77 3.15
C LEU A 31 4.05 14.82 4.62
N LEU A 32 2.79 14.48 4.89
CA LEU A 32 2.22 14.45 6.22
C LEU A 32 2.93 13.44 7.14
N LEU A 33 3.35 12.28 6.60
CA LEU A 33 4.17 11.30 7.33
C LEU A 33 5.48 11.91 7.83
N LYS A 34 6.13 12.75 7.02
CA LYS A 34 7.39 13.43 7.36
C LYS A 34 7.21 14.66 8.26
N GLU A 35 6.00 15.18 8.38
CA GLU A 35 5.68 16.34 9.20
C GLU A 35 4.58 16.06 10.26
N PRO A 36 4.92 15.42 11.40
CA PRO A 36 3.94 15.11 12.45
C PRO A 36 3.15 16.32 12.96
N ALA A 37 3.75 17.52 12.96
CA ALA A 37 3.06 18.75 13.35
C ALA A 37 1.90 19.13 12.41
N ALA A 38 1.99 18.74 11.13
CA ALA A 38 0.93 18.97 10.16
C ALA A 38 -0.27 18.03 10.38
N VAL A 39 0.00 16.79 10.76
CA VAL A 39 -1.06 15.82 11.08
C VAL A 39 -1.77 16.20 12.39
N VAL A 40 -1.04 16.74 13.38
CA VAL A 40 -1.65 17.34 14.57
C VAL A 40 -2.64 18.46 14.20
N ARG A 41 -2.27 19.34 13.25
CA ARG A 41 -3.19 20.38 12.75
C ARG A 41 -4.40 19.78 12.03
N LEU A 42 -4.22 18.74 11.23
CA LEU A 42 -5.32 18.02 10.59
C LEU A 42 -6.30 17.42 11.62
N VAL A 43 -5.79 16.80 12.69
CA VAL A 43 -6.62 16.29 13.79
C VAL A 43 -7.39 17.42 14.48
N ARG A 44 -6.75 18.56 14.76
CA ARG A 44 -7.44 19.73 15.35
C ARG A 44 -8.51 20.28 14.41
N HIS A 45 -8.25 20.31 13.09
CA HIS A 45 -9.24 20.70 12.08
C HIS A 45 -10.44 19.75 12.08
N LEU A 46 -10.21 18.43 12.10
CA LEU A 46 -11.27 17.42 12.19
C LEU A 46 -12.15 17.60 13.43
N ILE A 47 -11.53 17.87 14.59
CA ILE A 47 -12.27 18.11 15.84
C ILE A 47 -13.10 19.39 15.75
N ALA A 48 -12.54 20.47 15.21
CA ALA A 48 -13.22 21.75 15.08
C ALA A 48 -14.39 21.71 14.09
N SER A 49 -14.32 20.83 13.09
CA SER A 49 -15.30 20.71 12.01
C SER A 49 -16.28 19.55 12.22
N ILE A 50 -16.38 18.93 13.41
CA ILE A 50 -17.04 17.63 13.59
C ILE A 50 -18.53 17.56 13.26
N ASP A 51 -19.21 18.70 13.23
CA ASP A 51 -20.61 18.81 12.81
C ASP A 51 -20.76 19.21 11.32
N HIS A 52 -19.65 19.32 10.59
CA HIS A 52 -19.62 19.80 9.21
C HIS A 52 -19.82 18.64 8.22
N PRO A 53 -20.69 18.78 7.20
CA PRO A 53 -20.97 17.72 6.22
C PRO A 53 -19.81 17.39 5.26
N ALA A 54 -18.65 18.05 5.40
CA ALA A 54 -17.48 17.88 4.52
C ALA A 54 -16.28 17.22 5.22
N LEU A 55 -16.53 16.50 6.31
CA LEU A 55 -15.50 15.85 7.13
C LEU A 55 -14.87 14.63 6.49
N ASP A 56 -15.56 13.99 5.54
CA ASP A 56 -15.14 12.70 4.98
C ASP A 56 -13.76 12.81 4.32
N GLN A 57 -13.51 13.87 3.54
CA GLN A 57 -12.23 14.06 2.85
C GLN A 57 -11.03 14.23 3.81
N PRO A 58 -11.06 15.16 4.79
CA PRO A 58 -10.01 15.24 5.82
C PRO A 58 -9.84 13.94 6.61
N LEU A 59 -10.92 13.20 6.88
CA LEU A 59 -10.88 11.94 7.60
C LEU A 59 -10.21 10.84 6.77
N ASP A 60 -10.54 10.73 5.48
CA ASP A 60 -9.93 9.80 4.54
C ASP A 60 -8.44 10.10 4.33
N LEU A 61 -8.06 11.38 4.33
CA LEU A 61 -6.66 11.79 4.32
C LEU A 61 -5.95 11.33 5.60
N LEU A 62 -6.57 11.52 6.77
CA LEU A 62 -6.01 11.04 8.04
C LEU A 62 -5.85 9.51 8.05
N VAL A 63 -6.87 8.76 7.62
CA VAL A 63 -6.80 7.29 7.49
C VAL A 63 -5.61 6.90 6.62
N GLY A 64 -5.45 7.55 5.46
CA GLY A 64 -4.33 7.30 4.57
C GLY A 64 -2.96 7.60 5.17
N VAL A 65 -2.83 8.67 5.97
CA VAL A 65 -1.58 9.01 6.66
C VAL A 65 -1.28 8.02 7.78
N LEU A 66 -2.30 7.59 8.52
CA LEU A 66 -2.18 6.56 9.55
C LEU A 66 -1.75 5.22 8.94
N ASP A 67 -2.28 4.87 7.77
CA ASP A 67 -1.87 3.66 7.05
C ASP A 67 -0.40 3.72 6.60
N GLU A 68 0.06 4.87 6.07
CA GLU A 68 1.48 5.09 5.77
C GLU A 68 2.36 5.02 7.04
N ALA A 69 1.87 5.54 8.17
CA ALA A 69 2.58 5.47 9.44
C ALA A 69 2.69 4.03 9.97
N ARG A 70 1.62 3.24 9.83
CA ARG A 70 1.64 1.80 10.09
C ARG A 70 2.67 1.12 9.20
N MET A 71 2.59 1.30 7.87
CA MET A 71 3.54 0.68 6.93
C MET A 71 4.99 1.06 7.24
N SER A 72 5.24 2.32 7.59
CA SER A 72 6.55 2.81 8.02
C SER A 72 7.04 2.09 9.28
N GLN A 73 6.20 1.97 10.32
CA GLN A 73 6.51 1.20 11.52
C GLN A 73 6.80 -0.27 11.22
N GLU A 74 5.97 -0.93 10.42
CA GLU A 74 6.15 -2.33 10.08
C GLU A 74 7.42 -2.60 9.26
N ASN A 75 7.89 -1.59 8.51
CA ASN A 75 9.12 -1.64 7.73
C ASN A 75 10.37 -1.16 8.51
N GLY A 76 10.24 -0.89 9.82
CA GLY A 76 11.37 -0.44 10.64
C GLY A 76 11.84 0.98 10.33
N SER A 77 10.96 1.81 9.76
CA SER A 77 11.20 3.23 9.49
C SER A 77 10.74 4.10 10.67
N PRO A 78 11.53 5.10 11.11
CA PRO A 78 11.25 5.87 12.33
C PRO A 78 10.13 6.91 12.15
N GLU A 79 9.81 7.30 10.91
CA GLU A 79 8.80 8.32 10.62
C GLU A 79 7.40 7.93 11.13
N GLY A 80 7.00 6.67 10.93
CA GLY A 80 5.71 6.14 11.38
C GLY A 80 5.55 6.17 12.90
N PRO A 81 6.44 5.52 13.68
CA PRO A 81 6.41 5.56 15.14
C PRO A 81 6.44 6.99 15.69
N ALA A 82 7.28 7.88 15.14
CA ALA A 82 7.35 9.27 15.58
C ALA A 82 6.04 10.02 15.34
N LEU A 83 5.37 9.78 14.20
CA LEU A 83 4.05 10.33 13.92
C LEU A 83 3.01 9.83 14.94
N LEU A 84 2.93 8.52 15.15
CA LEU A 84 1.95 7.89 16.03
C LEU A 84 2.12 8.34 17.49
N GLU A 85 3.36 8.42 17.98
CA GLU A 85 3.66 8.94 19.32
C GLU A 85 3.25 10.40 19.46
N ARG A 86 3.55 11.23 18.45
CA ARG A 86 3.16 12.64 18.45
C ARG A 86 1.64 12.81 18.47
N LEU A 87 0.91 12.00 17.71
CA LEU A 87 -0.55 12.01 17.72
C LEU A 87 -1.11 11.56 19.07
N ALA A 88 -0.57 10.50 19.67
CA ALA A 88 -0.99 10.06 21.00
C ALA A 88 -0.78 11.15 22.06
N SER A 89 0.36 11.85 22.03
CA SER A 89 0.65 12.99 22.91
C SER A 89 -0.32 14.16 22.71
N GLU A 90 -0.68 14.45 21.46
CA GLU A 90 -1.63 15.52 21.14
C GLU A 90 -3.03 15.17 21.63
N VAL A 91 -3.50 13.94 21.40
CA VAL A 91 -4.79 13.45 21.91
C VAL A 91 -4.84 13.59 23.43
N ALA A 92 -3.79 13.18 24.14
CA ALA A 92 -3.71 13.31 25.60
C ALA A 92 -3.78 14.77 26.06
N THR A 93 -3.21 15.70 25.29
CA THR A 93 -3.27 17.14 25.56
C THR A 93 -4.69 17.67 25.37
N LEU A 94 -5.33 17.34 24.25
CA LEU A 94 -6.70 17.76 23.94
C LEU A 94 -7.72 17.21 24.94
N GLU A 95 -7.53 15.98 25.41
CA GLU A 95 -8.33 15.40 26.48
C GLU A 95 -8.16 16.18 27.79
N ALA A 96 -6.91 16.45 28.21
CA ALA A 96 -6.64 17.19 29.44
C ALA A 96 -7.19 18.62 29.42
N GLU A 97 -7.27 19.25 28.24
CA GLU A 97 -7.91 20.55 28.02
C GLU A 97 -9.44 20.49 27.95
N GLY A 98 -10.06 19.30 27.98
CA GLY A 98 -11.50 19.12 27.81
C GLY A 98 -12.00 19.42 26.39
N ARG A 99 -11.13 19.34 25.39
CA ARG A 99 -11.38 19.71 23.98
C ARG A 99 -11.57 18.53 23.06
N LEU A 100 -11.81 17.34 23.62
CA LEU A 100 -11.98 16.10 22.88
C LEU A 100 -13.40 15.55 23.08
N PRO A 101 -14.40 16.01 22.30
CA PRO A 101 -15.79 15.55 22.43
C PRO A 101 -15.96 14.07 22.05
N LEU A 102 -17.04 13.44 22.50
CA LEU A 102 -17.32 12.02 22.22
C LEU A 102 -17.35 11.71 20.71
N ALA A 103 -17.99 12.57 19.91
CA ALA A 103 -18.01 12.41 18.46
C ALA A 103 -16.59 12.35 17.86
N ALA A 104 -15.65 13.16 18.37
CA ALA A 104 -14.27 13.18 17.90
C ALA A 104 -13.53 11.90 18.26
N ARG A 105 -13.75 11.40 19.48
CA ARG A 105 -13.22 10.09 19.89
C ARG A 105 -13.71 8.97 18.99
N LEU A 106 -15.00 8.97 18.64
CA LEU A 106 -15.58 7.99 17.71
C LEU A 106 -14.97 8.09 16.31
N GLY A 107 -14.92 9.29 15.72
CA GLY A 107 -14.37 9.50 14.38
C GLY A 107 -12.88 9.19 14.27
N LEU A 108 -12.08 9.62 15.26
CA LEU A 108 -10.66 9.26 15.33
C LEU A 108 -10.49 7.77 15.60
N GLY A 109 -11.32 7.16 16.44
CA GLY A 109 -11.31 5.72 16.70
C GLY A 109 -11.54 4.90 15.43
N GLN A 110 -12.52 5.29 14.62
CA GLN A 110 -12.76 4.70 13.30
C GLN A 110 -11.55 4.86 12.39
N ALA A 111 -10.90 6.03 12.38
CA ALA A 111 -9.72 6.25 11.54
C ALA A 111 -8.55 5.32 11.90
N TYR A 112 -8.27 5.13 13.19
CA TYR A 112 -7.26 4.18 13.67
C TYR A 112 -7.64 2.73 13.33
N ALA A 113 -8.91 2.35 13.51
CA ALA A 113 -9.38 1.00 13.18
C ALA A 113 -9.28 0.69 11.68
N ARG A 114 -9.62 1.65 10.80
CA ARG A 114 -9.48 1.54 9.33
C ARG A 114 -8.02 1.40 8.89
N ALA A 115 -7.11 2.08 9.59
CA ALA A 115 -5.68 1.96 9.35
C ALA A 115 -5.05 0.72 10.01
N ASP A 116 -5.85 -0.16 10.64
CA ASP A 116 -5.40 -1.35 11.39
C ASP A 116 -4.34 -1.04 12.47
N LEU A 117 -4.53 0.09 13.16
CA LEU A 117 -3.67 0.55 14.25
C LEU A 117 -4.32 0.36 15.62
N ALA A 118 -3.48 0.12 16.63
CA ALA A 118 -3.92 0.14 18.02
C ALA A 118 -4.41 1.54 18.41
N LEU A 119 -5.57 1.59 19.07
CA LEU A 119 -6.15 2.85 19.50
C LEU A 119 -5.35 3.45 20.68
N PRO A 120 -4.95 4.73 20.62
CA PRO A 120 -4.43 5.44 21.78
C PRO A 120 -5.41 5.37 22.96
N PRO A 121 -4.96 4.99 24.18
CA PRO A 121 -5.87 4.78 25.32
C PRO A 121 -6.76 5.99 25.65
N ARG A 122 -6.27 7.22 25.42
CA ARG A 122 -7.03 8.46 25.65
C ARG A 122 -8.15 8.75 24.63
N LEU A 123 -8.21 7.99 23.54
CA LEU A 123 -9.36 8.00 22.62
C LEU A 123 -10.49 7.09 23.09
N GLN A 124 -10.25 6.14 24.01
CA GLN A 124 -11.34 5.37 24.60
C GLN A 124 -12.12 6.27 25.56
N PHE A 125 -13.44 6.30 25.39
CA PHE A 125 -14.32 6.99 26.34
C PHE A 125 -14.75 6.04 27.45
N SER A 126 -15.11 6.58 28.61
CA SER A 126 -15.68 5.82 29.73
C SER A 126 -17.20 5.64 29.58
N LEU A 127 -17.75 4.63 30.24
CA LEU A 127 -19.21 4.41 30.26
C LEU A 127 -19.97 5.65 30.79
N ALA A 128 -19.42 6.33 31.80
CA ALA A 128 -20.01 7.55 32.35
C ALA A 128 -20.03 8.71 31.33
N GLU A 129 -18.98 8.86 30.52
CA GLU A 129 -18.96 9.86 29.43
C GLU A 129 -19.99 9.53 28.35
N PHE A 130 -20.15 8.24 28.02
CA PHE A 130 -21.17 7.78 27.07
C PHE A 130 -22.59 8.07 27.59
N GLU A 131 -22.89 7.69 28.83
CA GLU A 131 -24.18 7.95 29.48
C GLU A 131 -24.49 9.44 29.60
N ALA A 132 -23.49 10.28 29.87
CA ALA A 132 -23.65 11.73 29.95
C ALA A 132 -23.88 12.38 28.57
N ALA A 133 -23.26 11.86 27.51
CA ALA A 133 -23.38 12.37 26.14
C ALA A 133 -24.61 11.83 25.40
N SER A 134 -25.17 10.70 25.84
CA SER A 134 -26.40 10.11 25.33
C SER A 134 -27.45 10.06 26.44
N PRO A 135 -28.18 11.17 26.71
CA PRO A 135 -29.29 11.14 27.64
C PRO A 135 -30.28 10.09 27.15
N MET A 136 -30.46 9.04 27.95
CA MET A 136 -31.27 7.84 27.67
C MET A 136 -32.79 8.13 27.57
N GLU A 137 -33.18 9.40 27.36
CA GLU A 137 -34.56 9.88 27.41
C GLU A 137 -35.29 9.92 26.06
N ALA A 138 -34.72 9.42 24.97
CA ALA A 138 -35.43 9.30 23.69
C ALA A 138 -35.05 8.08 22.83
N ILE A 139 -34.55 7.03 23.47
CA ILE A 139 -34.15 5.78 22.82
C ILE A 139 -35.23 4.74 23.10
N GLY A 140 -35.71 4.03 22.06
CA GLY A 140 -36.69 2.95 22.18
C GLY A 140 -36.16 1.77 23.03
N GLU A 141 -36.79 0.60 22.94
CA GLU A 141 -36.22 -0.60 23.59
C GLU A 141 -34.78 -0.83 23.07
N PRO A 142 -33.74 -0.87 23.94
CA PRO A 142 -32.33 -0.89 23.53
C PRO A 142 -31.97 -2.02 22.54
N GLY A 143 -32.64 -3.18 22.64
CA GLY A 143 -32.46 -4.27 21.69
C GLY A 143 -32.97 -3.95 20.28
N ALA A 144 -34.08 -3.23 20.16
CA ALA A 144 -34.66 -2.87 18.87
C ALA A 144 -33.82 -1.82 18.12
N GLU A 145 -33.13 -0.93 18.83
CA GLU A 145 -32.21 0.03 18.20
C GLU A 145 -30.92 -0.62 17.73
N PHE A 146 -30.37 -1.54 18.52
CA PHE A 146 -29.23 -2.34 18.10
C PHE A 146 -29.55 -3.15 16.84
N ASP A 147 -30.74 -3.77 16.78
CA ASP A 147 -31.19 -4.51 15.60
C ASP A 147 -31.35 -3.59 14.38
N ARG A 148 -31.88 -2.36 14.53
CA ARG A 148 -31.94 -1.37 13.43
C ARG A 148 -30.55 -0.95 12.93
N LEU A 149 -29.62 -0.70 13.84
CA LEU A 149 -28.23 -0.36 13.46
C LEU A 149 -27.60 -1.52 12.69
N LEU A 150 -27.82 -2.75 13.15
CA LEU A 150 -27.31 -3.93 12.48
C LEU A 150 -27.91 -4.09 11.07
N ASP A 151 -29.20 -3.84 10.90
CA ASP A 151 -29.86 -3.85 9.60
C ASP A 151 -29.31 -2.76 8.67
N GLN A 152 -29.06 -1.55 9.17
CA GLN A 152 -28.39 -0.49 8.39
C GLN A 152 -26.99 -0.90 7.93
N VAL A 153 -26.18 -1.51 8.81
CA VAL A 153 -24.85 -1.99 8.44
C VAL A 153 -24.93 -3.12 7.40
N ARG A 154 -25.91 -4.02 7.53
CA ARG A 154 -26.16 -5.08 6.54
C ARG A 154 -26.53 -4.52 5.16
N GLU A 155 -27.37 -3.49 5.13
CA GLU A 155 -27.76 -2.79 3.89
C GLU A 155 -26.57 -2.12 3.21
N MET A 156 -25.71 -1.43 3.97
CA MET A 156 -24.49 -0.80 3.43
C MET A 156 -23.49 -1.83 2.88
N GLY A 157 -23.36 -2.98 3.55
CA GLY A 157 -22.38 -4.01 3.20
C GLY A 157 -22.82 -5.05 2.18
N GLY A 158 -24.03 -4.92 1.62
CA GLY A 158 -24.60 -5.93 0.72
C GLY A 158 -24.76 -7.32 1.36
N GLY A 159 -24.76 -7.40 2.70
CA GLY A 159 -24.86 -8.64 3.46
C GLY A 159 -23.60 -9.52 3.50
N GLU A 160 -22.43 -9.03 3.05
CA GLU A 160 -21.18 -9.79 3.12
C GLU A 160 -20.60 -9.82 4.56
N PRO A 161 -20.38 -11.00 5.17
CA PRO A 161 -19.96 -11.10 6.58
C PRO A 161 -18.65 -10.38 6.91
N TRP A 162 -17.69 -10.35 5.97
CA TRP A 162 -16.42 -9.65 6.15
C TRP A 162 -16.61 -8.13 6.25
N HIS A 163 -17.44 -7.54 5.39
CA HIS A 163 -17.73 -6.11 5.46
C HIS A 163 -18.46 -5.76 6.76
N LEU A 164 -19.43 -6.60 7.15
CA LEU A 164 -20.11 -6.46 8.43
C LEU A 164 -19.12 -6.47 9.62
N HIS A 165 -18.13 -7.36 9.58
CA HIS A 165 -17.07 -7.41 10.59
C HIS A 165 -16.25 -6.12 10.66
N THR A 166 -15.73 -5.65 9.52
CA THR A 166 -14.89 -4.45 9.48
C THR A 166 -15.68 -3.22 9.92
N THR A 167 -16.92 -3.05 9.46
CA THR A 167 -17.76 -1.92 9.86
C THR A 167 -18.08 -1.95 11.35
N ILE A 168 -18.44 -3.10 11.93
CA ILE A 168 -18.69 -3.19 13.37
C ILE A 168 -17.42 -2.91 14.17
N LYS A 169 -16.26 -3.48 13.77
CA LYS A 169 -14.95 -3.23 14.40
C LYS A 169 -14.63 -1.74 14.42
N GLU A 170 -14.86 -1.03 13.32
CA GLU A 170 -14.66 0.42 13.21
C GLU A 170 -15.62 1.20 14.11
N LEU A 171 -16.92 0.90 14.06
CA LEU A 171 -17.95 1.62 14.82
C LEU A 171 -17.71 1.57 16.33
N MET A 172 -17.26 0.41 16.84
CA MET A 172 -17.02 0.23 18.27
C MET A 172 -15.59 0.55 18.69
N ALA A 173 -14.69 0.99 17.80
CA ALA A 173 -13.26 1.09 18.06
C ALA A 173 -12.92 1.88 19.35
N ALA A 174 -13.60 3.00 19.58
CA ALA A 174 -13.40 3.86 20.76
C ALA A 174 -14.14 3.40 22.02
N PHE A 175 -14.90 2.31 21.97
CA PHE A 175 -15.68 1.82 23.11
C PHE A 175 -14.76 1.14 24.12
N PRO A 176 -15.09 1.17 25.43
CA PRO A 176 -14.42 0.35 26.44
C PRO A 176 -14.35 -1.12 26.02
N THR A 177 -13.26 -1.79 26.37
CA THR A 177 -13.05 -3.22 26.09
C THR A 177 -14.21 -4.09 26.57
N GLU A 178 -14.76 -3.84 27.75
CA GLU A 178 -15.86 -4.62 28.31
C GLU A 178 -17.13 -4.48 27.46
N MET A 179 -17.39 -3.28 26.95
CA MET A 179 -18.54 -2.99 26.10
C MET A 179 -18.37 -3.66 24.73
N ARG A 180 -17.18 -3.57 24.13
CA ARG A 180 -16.85 -4.28 22.87
C ARG A 180 -16.99 -5.79 23.03
N ALA A 181 -16.46 -6.35 24.11
CA ALA A 181 -16.57 -7.78 24.41
C ALA A 181 -18.03 -8.22 24.61
N ALA A 182 -18.84 -7.42 25.31
CA ALA A 182 -20.28 -7.68 25.47
C ALA A 182 -21.01 -7.66 24.11
N MET A 183 -20.74 -6.68 23.26
CA MET A 183 -21.31 -6.60 21.91
C MET A 183 -20.92 -7.80 21.05
N VAL A 184 -19.64 -8.22 21.08
CA VAL A 184 -19.18 -9.43 20.37
C VAL A 184 -19.89 -10.68 20.89
N ALA A 185 -20.05 -10.82 22.21
CA ALA A 185 -20.75 -11.97 22.81
C ALA A 185 -22.23 -12.04 22.39
N GLU A 186 -22.91 -10.89 22.32
CA GLU A 186 -24.29 -10.77 21.87
C GLU A 186 -24.44 -11.09 20.37
N LEU A 187 -23.64 -10.45 19.52
CA LEU A 187 -23.61 -10.71 18.07
C LEU A 187 -23.35 -12.19 17.78
N ALA A 188 -22.34 -12.78 18.44
CA ALA A 188 -21.98 -14.17 18.25
C ALA A 188 -23.04 -15.16 18.77
N ALA A 189 -23.95 -14.73 19.65
CA ALA A 189 -25.05 -15.56 20.14
C ALA A 189 -26.26 -15.60 19.19
N ARG A 190 -26.40 -14.64 18.27
CA ARG A 190 -27.55 -14.52 17.36
C ARG A 190 -27.63 -15.66 16.33
N PRO A 191 -28.81 -16.21 16.03
CA PRO A 191 -28.93 -17.42 15.19
C PRO A 191 -28.61 -17.21 13.70
N ASP A 192 -28.58 -15.96 13.24
CA ASP A 192 -28.39 -15.57 11.85
C ASP A 192 -27.10 -16.13 11.23
N ALA A 193 -27.14 -16.56 9.97
CA ALA A 193 -26.02 -17.24 9.33
C ALA A 193 -24.79 -16.35 9.11
N ASP A 194 -25.01 -15.09 8.76
CA ASP A 194 -23.98 -14.06 8.62
C ASP A 194 -23.33 -13.74 9.98
N LEU A 195 -24.11 -13.62 11.05
CA LEU A 195 -23.60 -13.36 12.40
C LEU A 195 -22.85 -14.57 12.99
N ARG A 196 -23.27 -15.79 12.64
CA ARG A 196 -22.49 -17.00 12.93
C ARG A 196 -21.13 -16.99 12.22
N ARG A 197 -21.09 -16.53 10.97
CA ARG A 197 -19.85 -16.37 10.23
C ARG A 197 -18.98 -15.28 10.86
N LEU A 198 -19.57 -14.14 11.22
CA LEU A 198 -18.93 -13.03 11.93
C LEU A 198 -18.24 -13.49 13.23
N ALA A 199 -18.89 -14.37 14.00
CA ALA A 199 -18.33 -14.94 15.23
C ALA A 199 -17.04 -15.76 15.01
N LEU A 200 -16.77 -16.24 13.79
CA LEU A 200 -15.49 -16.90 13.46
C LEU A 200 -14.37 -15.88 13.27
N TYR A 201 -14.65 -14.69 12.74
CA TYR A 201 -13.65 -13.64 12.57
C TYR A 201 -13.19 -13.10 13.92
N TRP A 202 -14.12 -12.90 14.87
CA TRP A 202 -13.79 -12.44 16.23
C TRP A 202 -12.90 -13.41 17.02
N LEU A 203 -12.82 -14.70 16.63
CA LEU A 203 -11.86 -15.63 17.22
C LEU A 203 -10.40 -15.30 16.84
N LEU A 204 -10.18 -14.46 15.83
CA LEU A 204 -8.86 -14.04 15.36
C LEU A 204 -8.59 -12.55 15.65
N ASP A 205 -9.43 -11.90 16.46
CA ASP A 205 -9.20 -10.52 16.88
C ASP A 205 -7.90 -10.40 17.71
N PRO A 206 -7.06 -9.37 17.52
CA PRO A 206 -5.84 -9.22 18.32
C PRO A 206 -6.10 -9.05 19.81
N GLU A 207 -7.28 -8.55 20.23
CA GLU A 207 -7.63 -8.33 21.62
C GLU A 207 -8.17 -9.60 22.30
N PRO A 208 -7.51 -10.12 23.36
CA PRO A 208 -7.92 -11.37 24.01
C PRO A 208 -9.36 -11.37 24.51
N ALA A 209 -9.84 -10.25 25.06
CA ALA A 209 -11.19 -10.14 25.61
C ALA A 209 -12.29 -10.36 24.56
N LEU A 210 -12.09 -9.85 23.33
CA LEU A 210 -13.04 -10.03 22.23
C LEU A 210 -13.02 -11.48 21.73
N ARG A 211 -11.84 -12.10 21.65
CA ARG A 211 -11.71 -13.53 21.32
C ARG A 211 -12.39 -14.42 22.35
N GLU A 212 -12.20 -14.14 23.64
CA GLU A 212 -12.84 -14.88 24.73
C GLU A 212 -14.36 -14.75 24.70
N ALA A 213 -14.88 -13.56 24.42
CA ALA A 213 -16.32 -13.32 24.24
C ALA A 213 -16.89 -14.18 23.10
N ALA A 214 -16.23 -14.21 21.94
CA ALA A 214 -16.62 -15.02 20.80
C ALA A 214 -16.54 -16.53 21.10
N ALA A 215 -15.45 -16.99 21.71
CA ALA A 215 -15.27 -18.40 22.08
C ALA A 215 -16.31 -18.85 23.13
N GLY A 216 -16.64 -17.98 24.09
CA GLY A 216 -17.71 -18.21 25.06
C GLY A 216 -19.08 -18.37 24.40
N ALA A 217 -19.38 -17.57 23.36
CA ALA A 217 -20.61 -17.70 22.59
C ALA A 217 -20.67 -19.04 21.83
N TRP A 218 -19.57 -19.48 21.22
CA TRP A 218 -19.48 -20.80 20.59
C TRP A 218 -19.69 -21.95 21.59
N LEU A 219 -19.12 -21.86 22.79
CA LEU A 219 -19.36 -22.85 23.83
C LEU A 219 -20.84 -22.92 24.25
N ARG A 220 -21.52 -21.77 24.37
CA ARG A 220 -22.98 -21.74 24.64
C ARG A 220 -23.76 -22.43 23.52
N ARG A 221 -23.42 -22.20 22.26
CA ARG A 221 -24.05 -22.87 21.10
C ARG A 221 -23.85 -24.39 21.12
N ALA A 222 -22.64 -24.84 21.42
CA ALA A 222 -22.33 -26.28 21.54
C ALA A 222 -23.21 -26.94 22.61
N ARG A 223 -23.33 -26.30 23.78
CA ARG A 223 -24.17 -26.78 24.88
C ARG A 223 -25.65 -26.85 24.49
N SER A 224 -26.13 -25.86 23.75
CA SER A 224 -27.50 -25.76 23.23
C SER A 224 -27.79 -26.59 21.97
N ARG A 225 -26.82 -27.36 21.45
CA ARG A 225 -26.95 -28.20 20.25
C ARG A 225 -27.24 -27.43 18.94
N VAL A 226 -26.69 -26.23 18.81
CA VAL A 226 -26.87 -25.33 17.64
C VAL A 226 -25.61 -25.24 16.78
N ILE A 227 -24.69 -26.21 16.91
CA ILE A 227 -23.48 -26.30 16.07
C ILE A 227 -23.64 -27.44 15.07
N ASP A 228 -23.38 -27.15 13.80
CA ASP A 228 -23.33 -28.16 12.74
C ASP A 228 -21.89 -28.67 12.45
N GLY A 229 -21.79 -29.69 11.59
CA GLY A 229 -20.50 -30.29 11.26
C GLY A 229 -19.55 -29.37 10.48
N ALA A 230 -20.08 -28.43 9.69
CA ALA A 230 -19.26 -27.49 8.93
C ALA A 230 -18.67 -26.41 9.85
N GLU A 231 -19.46 -25.93 10.82
CA GLU A 231 -18.99 -25.05 11.88
C GLU A 231 -17.94 -25.75 12.75
N LEU A 232 -18.18 -27.00 13.14
CA LEU A 232 -17.21 -27.77 13.94
C LEU A 232 -15.88 -27.97 13.20
N ALA A 233 -15.90 -28.18 11.88
CA ALA A 233 -14.69 -28.24 11.07
C ALA A 233 -13.90 -26.92 11.09
N LYS A 234 -14.59 -25.79 10.97
CA LYS A 234 -13.99 -24.44 11.03
C LYS A 234 -13.42 -24.15 12.43
N LEU A 235 -14.13 -24.50 13.49
CA LEU A 235 -13.64 -24.34 14.87
C LEU A 235 -12.41 -25.20 15.15
N THR A 236 -12.38 -26.42 14.61
CA THR A 236 -11.21 -27.32 14.72
C THR A 236 -10.00 -26.76 13.98
N LEU A 237 -10.22 -26.09 12.85
CA LEU A 237 -9.18 -25.37 12.13
C LEU A 237 -8.67 -24.16 12.95
N LEU A 238 -9.59 -23.27 13.33
CA LEU A 238 -9.28 -22.05 14.08
C LEU A 238 -8.58 -22.33 15.41
N ARG A 239 -8.92 -23.44 16.08
CA ARG A 239 -8.25 -23.89 17.30
C ARG A 239 -6.74 -24.07 17.11
N LYS A 240 -6.28 -24.46 15.92
CA LYS A 240 -4.84 -24.63 15.63
C LYS A 240 -4.11 -23.30 15.47
N TRP A 241 -4.86 -22.23 15.20
CA TRP A 241 -4.35 -20.88 15.05
C TRP A 241 -4.48 -20.06 16.34
N GLN A 242 -4.94 -20.66 17.44
CA GLN A 242 -5.02 -19.95 18.72
C GLN A 242 -3.70 -20.08 19.50
N PRO A 243 -3.28 -19.01 20.21
CA PRO A 243 -2.25 -19.11 21.23
C PRO A 243 -2.62 -20.15 22.30
N ALA A 244 -1.66 -20.56 23.11
CA ALA A 244 -1.90 -21.47 24.23
C ALA A 244 -2.53 -20.73 25.44
N ASP A 245 -3.69 -20.10 25.24
CA ASP A 245 -4.40 -19.27 26.22
C ASP A 245 -5.83 -19.79 26.55
N GLY A 246 -6.61 -18.99 27.29
CA GLY A 246 -7.98 -19.32 27.69
C GLY A 246 -8.94 -19.53 26.50
N VAL A 247 -8.71 -18.85 25.38
CA VAL A 247 -9.52 -18.98 24.15
C VAL A 247 -9.38 -20.39 23.59
N ARG A 248 -8.16 -20.90 23.51
CA ARG A 248 -7.91 -22.27 23.04
C ARG A 248 -8.56 -23.32 23.94
N ALA A 249 -8.55 -23.11 25.25
CA ALA A 249 -9.24 -23.99 26.20
C ALA A 249 -10.78 -23.99 26.00
N LEU A 250 -11.38 -22.82 25.74
CA LEU A 250 -12.80 -22.69 25.42
C LEU A 250 -13.16 -23.38 24.10
N LEU A 251 -12.32 -23.27 23.07
CA LEU A 251 -12.51 -24.00 21.81
C LEU A 251 -12.36 -25.52 22.00
N ASP A 252 -11.36 -25.97 22.77
CA ASP A 252 -11.19 -27.38 23.11
C ASP A 252 -12.40 -27.93 23.89
N GLN A 253 -13.03 -27.12 24.74
CA GLN A 253 -14.29 -27.49 25.39
C GLN A 253 -15.45 -27.53 24.39
N THR A 254 -15.59 -26.52 23.54
CA THR A 254 -16.64 -26.42 22.51
C THR A 254 -16.63 -27.63 21.58
N ILE A 255 -15.44 -27.99 21.08
CA ILE A 255 -15.25 -29.15 20.19
C ILE A 255 -15.64 -30.45 20.91
N ARG A 256 -15.20 -30.64 22.16
CA ARG A 256 -15.58 -31.82 22.96
C ARG A 256 -17.09 -31.92 23.17
N GLU A 257 -17.76 -30.83 23.53
CA GLU A 257 -19.21 -30.80 23.78
C GLU A 257 -20.01 -31.15 22.52
N ALA A 258 -19.57 -30.67 21.34
CA ALA A 258 -20.19 -30.99 20.05
C ALA A 258 -19.99 -32.47 19.67
N LEU A 259 -18.76 -32.99 19.79
CA LEU A 259 -18.44 -34.39 19.51
C LEU A 259 -19.23 -35.36 20.41
N GLN A 260 -19.32 -35.07 21.71
CA GLN A 260 -20.09 -35.88 22.68
C GLN A 260 -21.58 -35.94 22.35
N ARG A 261 -22.10 -34.95 21.62
CA ARG A 261 -23.49 -34.89 21.16
C ARG A 261 -23.69 -35.51 19.77
N GLY A 262 -22.65 -36.11 19.19
CA GLY A 262 -22.70 -36.82 17.91
C GLY A 262 -22.49 -35.93 16.68
N VAL A 263 -22.13 -34.65 16.85
CA VAL A 263 -21.76 -33.79 15.72
C VAL A 263 -20.36 -34.20 15.25
N GLN A 264 -20.21 -34.49 13.96
CA GLN A 264 -18.92 -34.79 13.35
C GLN A 264 -18.49 -33.65 12.43
N PRO A 265 -17.19 -33.29 12.38
CA PRO A 265 -16.70 -32.35 11.38
C PRO A 265 -17.03 -32.84 9.97
N THR A 266 -17.65 -31.99 9.15
CA THR A 266 -18.04 -32.33 7.78
C THR A 266 -17.40 -31.38 6.78
N ALA A 267 -16.87 -31.93 5.69
CA ALA A 267 -16.42 -31.14 4.55
C ALA A 267 -17.62 -30.43 3.86
N PRO A 268 -17.41 -29.28 3.21
CA PRO A 268 -18.45 -28.64 2.43
C PRO A 268 -18.93 -29.56 1.29
N PRO A 269 -20.24 -29.61 0.99
CA PRO A 269 -20.81 -30.56 0.02
C PRO A 269 -20.34 -30.32 -1.42
N LYS A 270 -19.91 -29.09 -1.75
CA LYS A 270 -19.26 -28.73 -3.02
C LYS A 270 -18.03 -27.90 -2.71
N PRO A 271 -16.82 -28.47 -2.71
CA PRO A 271 -15.60 -27.70 -2.48
C PRO A 271 -15.36 -26.72 -3.63
N TRP A 272 -14.65 -25.65 -3.33
CA TRP A 272 -14.11 -24.77 -4.36
C TRP A 272 -13.07 -25.53 -5.19
N GLN A 273 -13.06 -25.26 -6.49
CA GLN A 273 -12.03 -25.74 -7.39
C GLN A 273 -11.05 -24.59 -7.61
N VAL A 274 -9.85 -24.72 -7.05
CA VAL A 274 -8.74 -23.80 -7.35
C VAL A 274 -8.32 -24.03 -8.80
N ARG A 275 -8.29 -22.94 -9.57
CA ARG A 275 -8.01 -22.94 -11.02
C ARG A 275 -6.61 -22.44 -11.33
N ARG A 276 -6.12 -21.46 -10.56
CA ARG A 276 -4.81 -20.84 -10.75
C ARG A 276 -4.35 -20.29 -9.40
N VAL A 277 -3.07 -20.46 -9.09
CA VAL A 277 -2.42 -19.79 -7.97
C VAL A 277 -1.21 -19.03 -8.52
N GLN A 278 -1.04 -17.81 -8.03
CA GLN A 278 0.10 -16.97 -8.31
C GLN A 278 0.72 -16.49 -7.02
N ALA A 279 2.04 -16.36 -7.01
CA ALA A 279 2.81 -15.84 -5.90
C ALA A 279 3.80 -14.80 -6.41
N SER A 280 3.95 -13.67 -5.70
CA SER A 280 5.09 -12.80 -5.90
C SER A 280 6.34 -13.44 -5.30
N ILE A 281 7.51 -12.97 -5.73
CA ILE A 281 8.74 -13.17 -4.96
C ILE A 281 8.64 -12.33 -3.67
N PRO A 282 9.13 -12.82 -2.52
CA PRO A 282 9.22 -11.99 -1.32
C PRO A 282 10.11 -10.77 -1.57
N ASP A 283 9.69 -9.57 -1.18
CA ASP A 283 10.50 -8.35 -1.30
C ASP A 283 11.53 -8.19 -0.15
N GLY A 284 12.29 -7.10 -0.15
CA GLY A 284 13.31 -6.78 0.85
C GLY A 284 12.76 -6.47 2.25
N VAL A 285 11.45 -6.19 2.38
CA VAL A 285 10.76 -6.12 3.68
C VAL A 285 10.11 -7.45 4.05
N GLY A 286 10.35 -8.51 3.26
CA GLY A 286 9.85 -9.86 3.48
C GLY A 286 8.36 -10.03 3.21
N ALA A 287 7.74 -9.13 2.44
CA ALA A 287 6.35 -9.23 2.03
C ALA A 287 6.20 -10.08 0.77
N GLN A 288 5.21 -10.98 0.77
CA GLN A 288 4.91 -11.88 -0.33
C GLN A 288 3.39 -11.96 -0.55
N SER A 289 2.92 -11.72 -1.76
CA SER A 289 1.50 -11.76 -2.10
C SER A 289 1.14 -13.05 -2.84
N PHE A 290 -0.05 -13.58 -2.56
CA PHE A 290 -0.64 -14.68 -3.34
C PHE A 290 -2.00 -14.27 -3.89
N ALA A 291 -2.31 -14.75 -5.10
CA ALA A 291 -3.60 -14.61 -5.74
C ALA A 291 -4.12 -16.00 -6.16
N VAL A 292 -5.34 -16.33 -5.75
CA VAL A 292 -5.96 -17.64 -5.98
C VAL A 292 -7.27 -17.46 -6.73
N ALA A 293 -7.30 -17.86 -8.00
CA ALA A 293 -8.54 -17.94 -8.75
C ALA A 293 -9.24 -19.26 -8.44
N ALA A 294 -10.48 -19.20 -7.94
CA ALA A 294 -11.29 -20.37 -7.62
C ALA A 294 -12.71 -20.27 -8.16
N GLN A 295 -13.37 -21.42 -8.30
CA GLN A 295 -14.77 -21.50 -8.72
C GLN A 295 -15.57 -22.56 -7.94
N ARG A 296 -16.85 -22.28 -7.72
CA ARG A 296 -17.83 -23.21 -7.13
C ARG A 296 -19.15 -23.10 -7.86
N GLY A 297 -19.43 -24.06 -8.75
CA GLY A 297 -20.57 -23.97 -9.67
C GLY A 297 -20.42 -22.78 -10.62
N ARG A 298 -21.33 -21.79 -10.52
CA ARG A 298 -21.26 -20.54 -11.30
C ARG A 298 -20.49 -19.42 -10.60
N ALA A 299 -20.32 -19.51 -9.28
CA ALA A 299 -19.61 -18.52 -8.49
C ALA A 299 -18.11 -18.59 -8.78
N ARG A 300 -17.48 -17.43 -8.91
CA ARG A 300 -16.05 -17.25 -9.17
C ARG A 300 -15.50 -16.21 -8.21
N VAL A 301 -14.30 -16.44 -7.73
CA VAL A 301 -13.62 -15.55 -6.78
C VAL A 301 -12.13 -15.47 -7.09
N VAL A 302 -11.52 -14.36 -6.68
CA VAL A 302 -10.08 -14.26 -6.49
C VAL A 302 -9.84 -14.05 -5.00
N ALA A 303 -9.16 -14.99 -4.36
CA ALA A 303 -8.68 -14.81 -2.99
C ALA A 303 -7.27 -14.23 -3.01
N MET A 304 -7.06 -13.18 -2.22
CA MET A 304 -5.77 -12.51 -2.07
C MET A 304 -5.22 -12.78 -0.67
N LEU A 305 -3.91 -13.00 -0.57
CA LEU A 305 -3.19 -13.16 0.69
C LEU A 305 -1.93 -12.30 0.67
N LEU A 306 -1.58 -11.73 1.82
CA LEU A 306 -0.32 -11.04 2.05
C LEU A 306 0.38 -11.71 3.23
N PHE A 307 1.54 -12.29 2.98
CA PHE A 307 2.47 -12.74 4.01
C PHE A 307 3.50 -11.64 4.25
N LYS A 308 3.87 -11.42 5.50
CA LYS A 308 4.89 -10.42 5.86
C LYS A 308 5.75 -10.96 6.99
N ALA A 309 7.07 -10.89 6.81
CA ALA A 309 8.03 -11.30 7.82
C ALA A 309 7.76 -10.58 9.16
N GLY A 310 7.77 -11.32 10.26
CA GLY A 310 7.41 -10.84 11.59
C GLY A 310 5.90 -10.75 11.88
N TYR A 311 5.03 -10.94 10.88
CA TYR A 311 3.56 -10.88 11.05
C TYR A 311 2.85 -12.18 10.63
N GLY A 312 3.48 -13.02 9.81
CA GLY A 312 2.83 -14.18 9.24
C GLY A 312 1.80 -13.79 8.17
N VAL A 313 0.55 -14.25 8.30
CA VAL A 313 -0.54 -13.90 7.37
C VAL A 313 -1.13 -12.53 7.75
N LYS A 314 -0.51 -11.46 7.25
CA LYS A 314 -0.87 -10.08 7.58
C LYS A 314 -2.24 -9.69 7.04
N ASP A 315 -2.55 -10.08 5.80
CA ASP A 315 -3.83 -9.74 5.18
C ASP A 315 -4.39 -10.89 4.32
N ALA A 316 -5.70 -10.92 4.19
CA ALA A 316 -6.46 -11.88 3.42
C ALA A 316 -7.79 -11.25 3.00
N PHE A 317 -8.24 -11.48 1.77
CA PHE A 317 -9.60 -11.11 1.38
C PHE A 317 -10.04 -11.88 0.14
N VAL A 318 -11.34 -11.87 -0.13
CA VAL A 318 -11.95 -12.56 -1.27
C VAL A 318 -12.71 -11.56 -2.11
N ILE A 319 -12.36 -11.47 -3.40
CA ILE A 319 -13.08 -10.65 -4.38
C ILE A 319 -14.01 -11.55 -5.18
N ALA A 320 -15.31 -11.28 -5.13
CA ALA A 320 -16.28 -11.94 -5.99
C ALA A 320 -16.14 -11.46 -7.44
N CYS A 321 -16.15 -12.39 -8.39
CA CYS A 321 -16.12 -12.10 -9.82
C CYS A 321 -17.47 -12.42 -10.46
N ARG A 322 -17.99 -11.48 -11.25
CA ARG A 322 -19.24 -11.62 -12.00
C ARG A 322 -19.15 -12.72 -13.05
N ASN A 323 -17.98 -12.91 -13.65
CA ASN A 323 -17.77 -13.91 -14.70
C ASN A 323 -16.29 -14.32 -14.84
N ALA A 324 -16.02 -15.29 -15.74
CA ALA A 324 -14.69 -15.82 -16.00
C ALA A 324 -13.74 -14.82 -16.70
N ALA A 325 -14.28 -13.83 -17.43
CA ALA A 325 -13.45 -12.81 -18.05
C ALA A 325 -12.92 -11.83 -17.00
N GLU A 326 -13.78 -11.38 -16.08
CA GLU A 326 -13.35 -10.53 -14.95
C GLU A 326 -12.33 -11.22 -14.06
N GLN A 327 -12.55 -12.49 -13.71
CA GLN A 327 -11.59 -13.28 -12.93
C GLN A 327 -10.23 -13.37 -13.64
N ARG A 328 -10.21 -13.64 -14.95
CA ARG A 328 -8.97 -13.69 -15.74
C ARG A 328 -8.29 -12.33 -15.81
N ASN A 329 -9.02 -11.27 -16.16
CA ASN A 329 -8.48 -9.92 -16.24
C ASN A 329 -7.92 -9.42 -14.90
N MET A 330 -8.50 -9.85 -13.77
CA MET A 330 -7.97 -9.55 -12.44
C MET A 330 -6.64 -10.29 -12.19
N MET A 331 -6.59 -11.59 -12.49
CA MET A 331 -5.36 -12.38 -12.36
C MET A 331 -4.26 -11.90 -13.30
N ASP A 332 -4.59 -11.48 -14.52
CA ASP A 332 -3.60 -11.06 -15.51
C ASP A 332 -3.04 -9.66 -15.18
N ARG A 333 -3.85 -8.73 -14.68
CA ARG A 333 -3.34 -7.43 -14.16
C ARG A 333 -2.34 -7.61 -13.01
N LEU A 334 -2.59 -8.58 -12.13
CA LEU A 334 -1.66 -8.90 -11.05
C LEU A 334 -0.32 -9.44 -11.55
N VAL A 335 -0.23 -9.98 -12.78
CA VAL A 335 1.03 -10.41 -13.43
C VAL A 335 1.78 -9.21 -14.00
N ASP A 336 1.06 -8.28 -14.63
CA ASP A 336 1.64 -7.12 -15.30
C ASP A 336 2.14 -6.07 -14.29
N GLU A 337 1.51 -5.96 -13.11
CA GLU A 337 1.86 -4.98 -12.08
C GLU A 337 2.94 -5.47 -11.09
N ARG A 338 3.07 -6.78 -10.90
CA ARG A 338 4.09 -7.43 -10.04
C ARG A 338 4.38 -8.81 -10.61
N VAL A 339 5.64 -9.15 -10.88
CA VAL A 339 6.02 -10.44 -11.49
C VAL A 339 5.52 -11.62 -10.65
N GLY A 340 4.33 -12.12 -10.99
CA GLY A 340 3.64 -13.18 -10.27
C GLY A 340 3.91 -14.53 -10.90
N LEU A 341 4.68 -15.39 -10.23
CA LEU A 341 5.00 -16.74 -10.68
C LEU A 341 3.82 -17.68 -10.44
N LEU A 342 3.54 -18.55 -11.43
CA LEU A 342 2.54 -19.60 -11.28
C LEU A 342 3.04 -20.66 -10.30
N VAL A 343 2.20 -21.04 -9.35
CA VAL A 343 2.50 -22.08 -8.36
C VAL A 343 1.33 -23.04 -8.23
N ASP A 344 1.58 -24.18 -7.59
CA ASP A 344 0.55 -25.17 -7.29
C ASP A 344 -0.07 -24.96 -5.90
N VAL A 345 -1.18 -25.66 -5.65
CA VAL A 345 -1.89 -25.60 -4.35
C VAL A 345 -1.04 -26.16 -3.20
N PRO A 346 -0.32 -27.29 -3.36
CA PRO A 346 0.61 -27.77 -2.33
C PRO A 346 1.64 -26.73 -1.88
N PHE A 347 2.22 -25.97 -2.80
CA PHE A 347 3.14 -24.88 -2.48
C PHE A 347 2.45 -23.80 -1.65
N LEU A 348 1.27 -23.34 -2.07
CA LEU A 348 0.48 -22.35 -1.31
C LEU A 348 0.19 -22.83 0.12
N HIS A 349 -0.26 -24.07 0.27
CA HIS A 349 -0.56 -24.65 1.59
C HIS A 349 0.66 -24.68 2.49
N ARG A 350 1.83 -25.04 1.94
CA ARG A 350 3.09 -25.08 2.66
C ARG A 350 3.56 -23.67 3.06
N ALA A 351 3.54 -22.71 2.12
CA ALA A 351 3.90 -21.32 2.39
C ALA A 351 2.99 -20.69 3.46
N LEU A 352 1.69 -20.98 3.39
CA LEU A 352 0.71 -20.55 4.40
C LEU A 352 0.98 -21.20 5.76
N GLY A 353 1.39 -22.47 5.79
CA GLY A 353 1.81 -23.14 7.02
C GLY A 353 3.00 -22.45 7.69
N TYR A 354 4.02 -22.05 6.92
CA TYR A 354 5.16 -21.29 7.44
C TYR A 354 4.75 -19.90 7.95
N ALA A 355 3.92 -19.18 7.18
CA ALA A 355 3.42 -17.87 7.60
C ALA A 355 2.58 -17.96 8.89
N LEU A 356 1.73 -18.98 9.02
CA LEU A 356 0.98 -19.25 10.25
C LEU A 356 1.90 -19.57 11.43
N GLY A 357 2.95 -20.37 11.22
CA GLY A 357 3.94 -20.67 12.25
C GLY A 357 4.68 -19.42 12.72
N GLU A 358 5.17 -18.61 11.77
CA GLU A 358 5.85 -17.34 12.06
C GLU A 358 4.98 -16.38 12.87
N GLY A 359 3.74 -16.14 12.41
CA GLY A 359 2.83 -15.24 13.12
C GLY A 359 2.58 -15.69 14.56
N LEU A 360 2.27 -16.97 14.77
CA LEU A 360 1.96 -17.49 16.11
C LEU A 360 3.16 -17.46 17.06
N ASP A 361 4.36 -17.76 16.58
CA ASP A 361 5.59 -17.67 17.38
C ASP A 361 5.91 -16.21 17.77
N GLN A 362 5.46 -15.23 16.97
CA GLN A 362 5.52 -13.79 17.28
C GLN A 362 4.31 -13.28 18.09
N GLY A 363 3.34 -14.14 18.43
CA GLY A 363 2.12 -13.73 19.12
C GLY A 363 1.13 -12.95 18.25
N VAL A 364 1.27 -13.01 16.92
CA VAL A 364 0.41 -12.37 15.92
C VAL A 364 -0.55 -13.40 15.33
N LEU A 365 -1.85 -13.14 15.42
CA LEU A 365 -2.88 -13.97 14.81
C LEU A 365 -3.03 -13.63 13.31
N PRO A 366 -3.42 -14.60 12.46
CA PRO A 366 -3.65 -14.32 11.05
C PRO A 366 -4.86 -13.39 10.86
N SER A 367 -4.89 -12.66 9.74
CA SER A 367 -6.06 -11.85 9.36
C SER A 367 -7.37 -12.65 9.46
N PRO A 368 -8.44 -12.11 10.08
CA PRO A 368 -9.67 -12.86 10.27
C PRO A 368 -10.33 -13.35 8.97
N ALA A 369 -10.17 -12.60 7.87
CA ALA A 369 -10.63 -12.98 6.54
C ALA A 369 -9.94 -14.24 5.98
N LEU A 370 -8.84 -14.71 6.59
CA LEU A 370 -8.24 -16.00 6.26
C LEU A 370 -9.25 -17.15 6.43
N VAL A 371 -10.28 -17.00 7.26
CA VAL A 371 -11.38 -17.97 7.40
C VAL A 371 -12.10 -18.22 6.08
N ASP A 372 -12.29 -17.18 5.26
CA ASP A 372 -12.94 -17.31 3.94
C ASP A 372 -12.00 -17.92 2.91
N VAL A 373 -10.73 -17.49 2.92
CA VAL A 373 -9.71 -18.05 2.03
C VAL A 373 -9.48 -19.54 2.33
N ALA A 374 -9.45 -19.93 3.61
CA ALA A 374 -9.33 -21.33 4.04
C ALA A 374 -10.47 -22.22 3.51
N GLU A 375 -11.69 -21.69 3.42
CA GLU A 375 -12.82 -22.42 2.80
C GLU A 375 -12.61 -22.61 1.29
N ILE A 376 -11.94 -21.66 0.62
CA ILE A 376 -11.65 -21.70 -0.81
C ILE A 376 -10.52 -22.68 -1.14
N ILE A 377 -9.44 -22.66 -0.37
CA ILE A 377 -8.23 -23.44 -0.67
C ILE A 377 -8.22 -24.83 -0.02
N GLY A 378 -9.17 -25.09 0.88
CA GLY A 378 -9.30 -26.36 1.61
C GLY A 378 -8.51 -26.38 2.93
N SER A 379 -9.05 -27.09 3.92
CA SER A 379 -8.57 -27.09 5.31
C SER A 379 -7.43 -28.06 5.60
N ASP A 380 -7.16 -29.01 4.70
CA ASP A 380 -6.40 -30.23 5.02
C ASP A 380 -4.90 -29.99 5.29
N ALA A 381 -4.37 -28.81 4.92
CA ALA A 381 -2.96 -28.46 5.07
C ALA A 381 -2.70 -27.12 5.78
N LEU A 382 -3.71 -26.53 6.43
CA LEU A 382 -3.61 -25.22 7.08
C LEU A 382 -3.12 -25.28 8.53
N GLN A 383 -2.03 -26.02 8.74
CA GLN A 383 -1.38 -26.19 10.03
C GLN A 383 -0.17 -25.25 10.11
N PRO A 384 0.07 -24.59 11.26
CA PRO A 384 1.32 -23.89 11.51
C PRO A 384 2.51 -24.85 11.37
N LEU A 385 3.54 -24.44 10.62
CA LEU A 385 4.77 -25.20 10.39
C LEU A 385 5.98 -24.48 11.03
N PRO A 386 7.04 -25.22 11.41
CA PRO A 386 8.30 -24.60 11.85
C PRO A 386 8.86 -23.69 10.76
N HIS A 387 9.22 -22.46 11.12
CA HIS A 387 9.52 -21.39 10.16
C HIS A 387 10.96 -20.85 10.29
N ASP A 388 11.78 -21.40 11.19
CA ASP A 388 13.18 -21.01 11.29
C ASP A 388 13.95 -21.41 10.02
N VAL A 389 15.04 -20.69 9.72
CA VAL A 389 15.77 -20.86 8.47
C VAL A 389 16.32 -22.28 8.30
N HIS A 390 16.66 -22.98 9.38
CA HIS A 390 17.12 -24.37 9.29
C HIS A 390 15.99 -25.31 8.89
N ALA A 391 14.80 -25.15 9.47
CA ALA A 391 13.60 -25.90 9.08
C ALA A 391 13.22 -25.64 7.61
N LEU A 392 13.20 -24.36 7.19
CA LEU A 392 12.89 -23.99 5.81
C LEU A 392 13.91 -24.61 4.83
N LEU A 393 15.21 -24.56 5.14
CA LEU A 393 16.24 -25.17 4.30
C LEU A 393 16.15 -26.70 4.27
N ALA A 394 15.81 -27.34 5.38
CA ALA A 394 15.65 -28.80 5.45
C ALA A 394 14.46 -29.28 4.59
N ASP A 395 13.39 -28.50 4.52
CA ASP A 395 12.26 -28.77 3.66
C ASP A 395 12.53 -28.44 2.18
N LEU A 396 13.25 -27.34 1.91
CA LEU A 396 13.65 -26.96 0.56
C LEU A 396 14.63 -27.96 -0.08
N ASP A 397 15.63 -28.41 0.66
CA ASP A 397 16.75 -29.19 0.12
C ASP A 397 17.04 -30.41 1.00
N PRO A 398 16.12 -31.39 1.06
CA PRO A 398 16.27 -32.59 1.89
C PRO A 398 17.44 -33.47 1.45
N GLU A 399 17.86 -33.36 0.18
CA GLU A 399 18.98 -34.11 -0.39
C GLU A 399 20.33 -33.40 -0.20
N GLY A 400 20.34 -32.15 0.26
CA GLY A 400 21.55 -31.36 0.50
C GLY A 400 22.31 -30.98 -0.78
N ARG A 401 21.63 -30.76 -1.90
CA ARG A 401 22.23 -30.36 -3.18
C ARG A 401 22.99 -29.05 -3.08
N SER A 402 22.46 -28.10 -2.30
CA SER A 402 23.08 -26.79 -2.06
C SER A 402 24.37 -26.86 -1.22
N ARG A 403 24.63 -27.99 -0.52
CA ARG A 403 25.79 -28.13 0.38
C ARG A 403 27.04 -28.69 -0.30
N ASN A 404 26.86 -29.51 -1.34
CA ASN A 404 27.94 -30.32 -1.92
C ASN A 404 28.30 -29.85 -3.34
N LEU A 405 28.39 -28.54 -3.55
CA LEU A 405 28.75 -27.95 -4.83
C LEU A 405 30.27 -27.83 -4.98
N THR A 406 30.78 -28.02 -6.19
CA THR A 406 32.15 -27.58 -6.51
C THR A 406 32.21 -26.05 -6.56
N PRO A 407 33.38 -25.42 -6.40
CA PRO A 407 33.51 -23.96 -6.48
C PRO A 407 32.96 -23.37 -7.80
N GLU A 408 33.14 -24.08 -8.91
CA GLU A 408 32.62 -23.68 -10.22
C GLU A 408 31.09 -23.75 -10.26
N ALA A 409 30.51 -24.83 -9.72
CA ALA A 409 29.07 -25.00 -9.63
C ALA A 409 28.42 -23.97 -8.70
N ALA A 410 29.05 -23.68 -7.55
CA ALA A 410 28.63 -22.63 -6.63
C ALA A 410 28.61 -21.25 -7.29
N THR A 411 29.66 -20.91 -8.04
CA THR A 411 29.75 -19.64 -8.79
C THR A 411 28.66 -19.55 -9.86
N ALA A 412 28.44 -20.64 -10.61
CA ALA A 412 27.41 -20.69 -11.65
C ALA A 412 26.00 -20.54 -11.06
N ALA A 413 25.70 -21.25 -9.96
CA ALA A 413 24.43 -21.16 -9.26
C ALA A 413 24.18 -19.74 -8.72
N GLY A 414 25.20 -19.11 -8.11
CA GLY A 414 25.10 -17.72 -7.64
C GLY A 414 24.78 -16.73 -8.77
N LYS A 415 25.40 -16.89 -9.94
CA LYS A 415 25.10 -16.06 -11.13
C LYS A 415 23.71 -16.30 -11.68
N ALA A 416 23.26 -17.56 -11.73
CA ALA A 416 21.90 -17.90 -12.16
C ALA A 416 20.85 -17.29 -11.24
N ALA A 417 21.06 -17.37 -9.92
CA ALA A 417 20.18 -16.75 -8.92
C ALA A 417 20.11 -15.23 -9.10
N LEU A 418 21.25 -14.57 -9.30
CA LEU A 418 21.30 -13.13 -9.53
C LEU A 418 20.56 -12.73 -10.81
N ALA A 419 20.79 -13.46 -11.91
CA ALA A 419 20.11 -13.19 -13.18
C ALA A 419 18.58 -13.35 -13.05
N ALA A 420 18.13 -14.45 -12.45
CA ALA A 420 16.72 -14.70 -12.21
C ALA A 420 16.07 -13.59 -11.36
N LEU A 421 16.80 -13.04 -10.38
CA LEU A 421 16.30 -11.97 -9.52
C LEU A 421 16.31 -10.58 -10.16
N LEU A 422 17.30 -10.30 -11.02
CA LEU A 422 17.35 -9.06 -11.80
C LEU A 422 16.16 -8.94 -12.75
N ASP A 423 15.71 -10.06 -13.35
CA ASP A 423 14.57 -10.08 -14.27
C ASP A 423 13.22 -9.80 -13.59
N VAL A 424 13.15 -9.90 -12.26
CA VAL A 424 11.85 -10.00 -11.54
C VAL A 424 11.69 -9.09 -10.32
N ALA A 425 12.76 -8.66 -9.65
CA ALA A 425 12.62 -8.01 -8.33
C ALA A 425 13.75 -7.06 -7.91
N LEU A 426 14.98 -7.28 -8.38
CA LEU A 426 16.18 -6.78 -7.70
C LEU A 426 16.38 -5.25 -7.82
N GLY A 427 15.80 -4.60 -8.83
CA GLY A 427 15.90 -3.16 -9.04
C GLY A 427 15.00 -2.29 -8.16
N ASP A 428 13.82 -2.80 -7.80
CA ASP A 428 12.74 -1.96 -7.25
C ASP A 428 12.27 -2.41 -5.86
N THR A 429 12.60 -3.63 -5.42
CA THR A 429 12.00 -4.20 -4.19
C THR A 429 12.97 -4.94 -3.27
N TRP A 430 14.15 -5.35 -3.73
CA TRP A 430 15.14 -6.10 -2.91
C TRP A 430 16.26 -5.20 -2.40
N PHE A 431 15.93 -4.37 -1.42
CA PHE A 431 16.90 -3.56 -0.69
C PHE A 431 16.50 -3.44 0.79
N GLU A 432 17.46 -3.05 1.62
CA GLU A 432 17.25 -2.73 3.04
C GLU A 432 17.16 -1.19 3.18
N ASP A 433 16.12 -0.70 3.85
CA ASP A 433 15.88 0.75 4.08
C ASP A 433 15.36 1.06 5.50
N THR A 434 15.89 0.35 6.49
CA THR A 434 15.55 0.60 7.89
C THR A 434 16.08 1.96 8.35
N GLY A 435 15.44 2.54 9.37
CA GLY A 435 15.94 3.77 9.99
C GLY A 435 17.37 3.64 10.52
N GLU A 436 17.70 2.49 11.10
CA GLU A 436 19.03 2.20 11.62
C GLU A 436 20.09 2.20 10.52
N LEU A 437 19.82 1.53 9.40
CA LEU A 437 20.72 1.55 8.24
C LEU A 437 20.87 2.97 7.70
N ARG A 438 19.75 3.68 7.50
CA ARG A 438 19.78 5.07 7.00
C ARG A 438 20.64 5.97 7.87
N ALA A 439 20.52 5.88 9.19
CA ALA A 439 21.34 6.65 10.12
C ALA A 439 22.83 6.29 10.01
N ALA A 440 23.15 5.00 9.89
CA ALA A 440 24.52 4.53 9.73
C ALA A 440 25.15 5.00 8.39
N LEU A 441 24.38 4.96 7.30
CA LEU A 441 24.80 5.43 5.97
C LEU A 441 24.99 6.96 5.94
N ALA A 442 24.10 7.72 6.58
CA ALA A 442 24.20 9.17 6.67
C ALA A 442 25.44 9.62 7.47
N ALA A 443 25.85 8.85 8.50
CA ALA A 443 27.05 9.12 9.27
C ALA A 443 28.35 8.75 8.54
N ALA A 444 28.27 7.97 7.45
CA ALA A 444 29.43 7.50 6.70
C ALA A 444 29.87 8.52 5.62
N PRO A 445 31.08 9.11 5.74
CA PRO A 445 31.48 10.27 4.95
C PRO A 445 31.85 9.97 3.48
N PHE A 446 32.10 8.71 3.13
CA PHE A 446 32.49 8.31 1.78
C PHE A 446 32.00 6.90 1.44
N THR A 447 31.95 6.56 0.15
CA THR A 447 31.38 5.31 -0.37
C THR A 447 31.92 4.07 0.33
N ALA A 448 33.23 3.91 0.49
CA ALA A 448 33.79 2.73 1.19
C ALA A 448 33.33 2.62 2.65
N ALA A 449 33.15 3.74 3.36
CA ALA A 449 32.59 3.74 4.71
C ALA A 449 31.10 3.37 4.72
N ARG A 450 30.34 3.75 3.68
CA ARG A 450 28.93 3.34 3.51
C ARG A 450 28.79 1.84 3.31
N TYR A 451 29.65 1.22 2.50
CA TYR A 451 29.70 -0.24 2.37
C TYR A 451 30.01 -0.92 3.71
N ALA A 452 31.00 -0.42 4.46
CA ALA A 452 31.32 -0.97 5.78
C ALA A 452 30.15 -0.80 6.78
N ALA A 453 29.48 0.34 6.77
CA ALA A 453 28.30 0.59 7.59
C ALA A 453 27.14 -0.35 7.23
N PHE A 454 26.88 -0.56 5.94
CA PHE A 454 25.90 -1.53 5.47
C PHE A 454 26.22 -2.94 5.96
N TRP A 455 27.47 -3.40 5.79
CA TRP A 455 27.86 -4.75 6.21
C TRP A 455 27.72 -4.96 7.72
N ASN A 456 28.13 -3.97 8.52
CA ASN A 456 27.95 -4.03 9.96
C ASN A 456 26.47 -4.10 10.37
N HIS A 457 25.58 -3.36 9.69
CA HIS A 457 24.14 -3.47 9.90
C HIS A 457 23.60 -4.85 9.47
N PHE A 458 24.03 -5.33 8.31
CA PHE A 458 23.55 -6.58 7.71
C PHE A 458 23.90 -7.82 8.53
N GLU A 459 24.98 -7.79 9.33
CA GLU A 459 25.31 -8.85 10.30
C GLU A 459 24.12 -9.18 11.22
N GLY A 460 23.40 -8.17 11.71
CA GLY A 460 22.18 -8.35 12.52
C GLY A 460 20.96 -8.83 11.73
N ARG A 461 21.04 -8.82 10.40
CA ARG A 461 19.95 -9.13 9.47
C ARG A 461 20.14 -10.46 8.73
N ARG A 462 21.20 -11.22 9.03
CA ARG A 462 21.51 -12.51 8.37
C ARG A 462 20.33 -13.49 8.35
N ALA A 463 19.70 -13.74 9.50
CA ALA A 463 18.59 -14.69 9.60
C ALA A 463 17.36 -14.23 8.80
N PHE A 464 17.06 -12.93 8.83
CA PHE A 464 15.96 -12.32 8.08
C PHE A 464 16.15 -12.51 6.57
N TRP A 465 17.32 -12.12 6.04
CA TRP A 465 17.62 -12.27 4.61
C TRP A 465 17.77 -13.72 4.18
N ALA A 466 18.29 -14.59 5.05
CA ALA A 466 18.34 -16.01 4.78
C ALA A 466 16.93 -16.61 4.63
N ALA A 467 15.96 -16.22 5.48
CA ALA A 467 14.57 -16.65 5.34
C ALA A 467 13.94 -16.18 4.00
N ILE A 468 14.18 -14.93 3.60
CA ILE A 468 13.76 -14.39 2.29
C ILE A 468 14.33 -15.24 1.15
N LEU A 469 15.64 -15.47 1.16
CA LEU A 469 16.33 -16.25 0.13
C LEU A 469 15.82 -17.69 0.03
N VAL A 470 15.50 -18.33 1.17
CA VAL A 470 14.95 -19.70 1.16
C VAL A 470 13.53 -19.73 0.58
N ARG A 471 12.66 -18.78 0.96
CA ARG A 471 11.30 -18.68 0.38
C ARG A 471 11.34 -18.39 -1.11
N THR A 472 12.26 -17.53 -1.54
CA THR A 472 12.54 -17.28 -2.96
C THR A 472 13.00 -18.55 -3.67
N ALA A 473 13.93 -19.30 -3.09
CA ALA A 473 14.40 -20.56 -3.65
C ALA A 473 13.25 -21.59 -3.75
N MET A 474 12.40 -21.70 -2.72
CA MET A 474 11.21 -22.56 -2.76
C MET A 474 10.31 -22.19 -3.94
N LEU A 475 10.09 -20.90 -4.18
CA LEU A 475 9.28 -20.41 -5.30
C LEU A 475 9.93 -20.73 -6.67
N LEU A 476 11.22 -20.40 -6.84
CA LEU A 476 11.97 -20.69 -8.07
C LEU A 476 12.04 -22.19 -8.40
N ARG A 477 12.03 -23.04 -7.37
CA ARG A 477 11.98 -24.50 -7.55
C ARG A 477 10.65 -24.99 -8.13
N THR A 478 9.57 -24.21 -8.00
CA THR A 478 8.23 -24.56 -8.51
C THR A 478 7.92 -24.03 -9.91
N THR A 479 8.79 -23.21 -10.50
CA THR A 479 8.56 -22.71 -11.87
C THR A 479 8.65 -23.83 -12.90
N GLU A 480 8.01 -23.67 -14.05
CA GLU A 480 8.11 -24.60 -15.18
C GLU A 480 8.75 -23.91 -16.41
N PRO A 481 9.94 -24.34 -16.87
CA PRO A 481 10.84 -25.28 -16.20
C PRO A 481 11.40 -24.69 -14.90
N ALA A 482 11.79 -25.57 -13.96
CA ALA A 482 12.43 -25.13 -12.73
C ALA A 482 13.83 -24.60 -13.06
N ASP A 483 14.17 -23.41 -12.57
CA ASP A 483 15.54 -22.91 -12.68
C ASP A 483 16.39 -23.52 -11.57
N GLU A 484 16.90 -24.74 -11.85
CA GLU A 484 17.65 -25.52 -10.86
C GLU A 484 18.88 -24.78 -10.34
N ALA A 485 19.58 -24.05 -11.22
CA ALA A 485 20.75 -23.29 -10.82
C ALA A 485 20.36 -22.09 -9.94
N ALA A 486 19.28 -21.38 -10.26
CA ALA A 486 18.85 -20.22 -9.50
C ALA A 486 18.36 -20.56 -8.08
N TRP A 487 17.50 -21.58 -7.91
CA TRP A 487 17.04 -21.93 -6.56
C TRP A 487 18.19 -22.47 -5.69
N VAL A 488 19.12 -23.24 -6.28
CA VAL A 488 20.32 -23.71 -5.57
C VAL A 488 21.20 -22.54 -5.16
N GLY A 489 21.38 -21.52 -6.01
CA GLY A 489 22.16 -20.33 -5.69
C GLY A 489 21.57 -19.51 -4.53
N CYS A 490 20.24 -19.35 -4.50
CA CYS A 490 19.53 -18.73 -3.37
C CYS A 490 19.70 -19.56 -2.07
N ALA A 491 19.51 -20.88 -2.14
CA ALA A 491 19.63 -21.78 -0.99
C ALA A 491 21.06 -21.81 -0.42
N MET A 492 22.08 -21.84 -1.29
CA MET A 492 23.49 -21.76 -0.92
C MET A 492 23.81 -20.44 -0.23
N THR A 493 23.32 -19.31 -0.76
CA THR A 493 23.55 -18.00 -0.14
C THR A 493 22.88 -17.91 1.23
N ALA A 494 21.63 -18.39 1.36
CA ALA A 494 20.94 -18.45 2.64
C ALA A 494 21.70 -19.29 3.68
N ARG A 495 22.27 -20.42 3.25
CA ARG A 495 23.13 -21.26 4.10
C ARG A 495 24.36 -20.50 4.56
N ALA A 496 25.08 -19.86 3.65
CA ALA A 496 26.27 -19.07 3.97
C ALA A 496 25.97 -17.96 4.99
N LEU A 497 24.80 -17.31 4.90
CA LEU A 497 24.37 -16.33 5.89
C LEU A 497 24.19 -16.94 7.28
N VAL A 498 23.51 -18.08 7.39
CA VAL A 498 23.25 -18.77 8.66
C VAL A 498 24.53 -19.37 9.27
N ASP A 499 25.44 -19.86 8.44
CA ASP A 499 26.71 -20.46 8.88
C ASP A 499 27.75 -19.39 9.27
N GLY A 500 27.44 -18.10 9.08
CA GLY A 500 28.30 -16.99 9.49
C GLY A 500 29.45 -16.72 8.52
N GLU A 501 29.33 -17.14 7.26
CA GLU A 501 30.34 -16.88 6.24
C GLU A 501 30.52 -15.36 6.01
N PRO A 502 31.71 -14.90 5.60
CA PRO A 502 31.94 -13.49 5.27
C PRO A 502 30.95 -12.98 4.22
N LEU A 503 30.33 -11.82 4.47
CA LEU A 503 29.37 -11.20 3.54
C LEU A 503 30.01 -10.79 2.19
N PRO A 504 31.21 -10.18 2.16
CA PRO A 504 31.85 -9.82 0.89
C PRO A 504 32.15 -11.05 0.02
N GLY A 505 31.84 -10.96 -1.28
CA GLY A 505 31.97 -12.07 -2.23
C GLY A 505 30.72 -12.94 -2.39
N LEU A 506 29.69 -12.77 -1.54
CA LEU A 506 28.38 -13.40 -1.76
C LEU A 506 27.58 -12.56 -2.76
N LEU A 507 27.49 -13.03 -4.02
CA LEU A 507 26.95 -12.26 -5.15
C LEU A 507 25.58 -11.60 -4.90
N LEU A 508 24.61 -12.33 -4.33
CA LEU A 508 23.28 -11.78 -4.05
C LEU A 508 23.32 -10.70 -2.97
N ILE A 509 24.20 -10.85 -2.00
CA ILE A 509 24.35 -9.95 -0.86
C ILE A 509 25.03 -8.65 -1.32
N GLU A 510 26.01 -8.74 -2.21
CA GLU A 510 26.59 -7.58 -2.90
C GLU A 510 25.55 -6.83 -3.74
N ALA A 511 24.67 -7.56 -4.44
CA ALA A 511 23.57 -6.98 -5.19
C ALA A 511 22.59 -6.21 -4.29
N ILE A 512 22.15 -6.81 -3.18
CA ILE A 512 21.28 -6.16 -2.19
C ILE A 512 21.95 -4.91 -1.62
N THR A 513 23.25 -4.96 -1.36
CA THR A 513 24.01 -3.81 -0.86
C THR A 513 23.99 -2.67 -1.85
N HIS A 514 24.27 -2.96 -3.12
CA HIS A 514 24.23 -1.95 -4.17
C HIS A 514 22.84 -1.32 -4.31
N ALA A 515 21.78 -2.14 -4.33
CA ALA A 515 20.40 -1.67 -4.39
C ALA A 515 20.04 -0.80 -3.17
N SER A 516 20.48 -1.17 -1.97
CA SER A 516 20.24 -0.42 -0.73
C SER A 516 20.95 0.93 -0.70
N LEU A 517 22.19 0.98 -1.16
CA LEU A 517 22.92 2.25 -1.29
C LEU A 517 22.28 3.16 -2.33
N LYS A 518 21.85 2.61 -3.48
CA LYS A 518 21.13 3.36 -4.52
C LYS A 518 19.81 3.92 -3.98
N ALA A 519 19.04 3.12 -3.23
CA ALA A 519 17.80 3.57 -2.60
C ALA A 519 18.04 4.69 -1.59
N PHE A 520 19.11 4.59 -0.79
CA PHE A 520 19.52 5.64 0.14
C PHE A 520 19.91 6.94 -0.58
N GLU A 521 20.67 6.85 -1.68
CA GLU A 521 21.11 7.99 -2.49
C GLU A 521 19.91 8.68 -3.14
N ALA A 522 19.01 7.93 -3.80
CA ALA A 522 17.79 8.47 -4.39
C ALA A 522 16.90 9.20 -3.36
N ARG A 523 16.89 8.74 -2.11
CA ARG A 523 16.15 9.38 -1.00
C ARG A 523 16.83 10.64 -0.47
N SER A 524 18.16 10.69 -0.52
CA SER A 524 18.96 11.84 -0.10
C SER A 524 18.98 12.94 -1.16
N GLU A 525 18.91 12.56 -2.43
CA GLU A 525 18.83 13.45 -3.58
C GLU A 525 17.40 13.97 -3.84
N ALA A 526 16.38 13.38 -3.20
CA ALA A 526 15.03 13.93 -3.21
C ALA A 526 15.05 15.31 -2.53
N PRO A 527 14.91 16.42 -3.28
CA PRO A 527 15.17 17.74 -2.74
C PRO A 527 14.14 18.08 -1.65
N PRO A 528 14.55 18.75 -0.55
CA PRO A 528 13.62 19.31 0.41
C PRO A 528 12.67 20.29 -0.29
N LEU A 529 11.45 20.42 0.23
CA LEU A 529 10.39 21.29 -0.28
C LEU A 529 10.67 22.81 -0.18
N ASP A 530 11.91 23.22 0.03
CA ASP A 530 12.30 24.64 0.02
C ASP A 530 12.92 25.01 -1.35
N GLU A 531 12.17 25.81 -2.09
CA GLU A 531 12.60 26.90 -2.98
C GLU A 531 14.03 26.87 -3.57
N ALA A 532 14.32 25.95 -4.51
CA ALA A 532 15.28 26.00 -5.64
C ALA A 532 15.77 24.55 -5.92
N GLU A 533 15.55 23.92 -7.08
CA GLU A 533 16.33 24.11 -8.30
C GLU A 533 15.68 23.45 -9.57
N PRO A 534 14.37 23.61 -9.90
CA PRO A 534 13.88 23.21 -11.23
C PRO A 534 14.56 23.99 -12.38
N ALA A 535 15.04 25.20 -12.08
CA ALA A 535 15.73 26.06 -13.03
C ALA A 535 17.12 25.53 -13.41
N ALA A 536 17.90 25.03 -12.45
CA ALA A 536 19.27 24.56 -12.70
C ALA A 536 19.30 23.27 -13.55
N ALA A 537 18.39 22.33 -13.29
CA ALA A 537 18.24 21.12 -14.09
C ALA A 537 17.81 21.41 -15.53
N LEU A 538 16.96 22.43 -15.73
CA LEU A 538 16.55 22.87 -17.06
C LEU A 538 17.67 23.64 -17.78
N GLU A 539 18.39 24.51 -17.08
CA GLU A 539 19.56 25.24 -17.60
C GLU A 539 20.67 24.31 -18.07
N ALA A 540 20.90 23.19 -17.37
CA ALA A 540 21.87 22.17 -17.77
C ALA A 540 21.54 21.51 -19.12
N THR A 541 20.27 21.56 -19.56
CA THR A 541 19.84 21.10 -20.89
C THR A 541 19.93 22.16 -21.98
N GLY A 542 20.37 23.38 -21.63
CA GLY A 542 20.37 24.54 -22.53
C GLY A 542 18.98 25.12 -22.81
N LEU A 543 17.95 24.69 -22.07
CA LEU A 543 16.59 25.22 -22.15
C LEU A 543 16.35 26.21 -21.00
N THR A 544 15.41 27.14 -21.20
CA THR A 544 14.97 28.07 -20.14
C THR A 544 13.54 27.77 -19.74
N GLY A 545 13.10 28.30 -18.59
CA GLY A 545 11.71 28.17 -18.15
C GLY A 545 10.72 28.75 -19.16
N GLU A 546 11.07 29.86 -19.79
CA GLU A 546 10.24 30.55 -20.78
C GLU A 546 10.15 29.74 -22.08
N TRP A 547 11.22 29.05 -22.48
CA TRP A 547 11.16 28.07 -23.57
C TRP A 547 10.15 26.96 -23.25
N LEU A 548 10.16 26.45 -22.02
CA LEU A 548 9.24 25.40 -21.60
C LEU A 548 7.78 25.90 -21.55
N ASP A 549 7.56 27.15 -21.13
CA ASP A 549 6.22 27.78 -21.20
C ASP A 549 5.72 27.85 -22.64
N GLY A 550 6.58 28.22 -23.59
CA GLY A 550 6.23 28.23 -25.01
C GLY A 550 5.85 26.85 -25.53
N TRP A 551 6.62 25.82 -25.16
CA TRP A 551 6.36 24.42 -25.53
C TRP A 551 5.02 23.92 -24.97
N LEU A 552 4.77 24.16 -23.68
CA LEU A 552 3.52 23.78 -23.01
C LEU A 552 2.33 24.52 -23.61
N THR A 553 2.47 25.83 -23.86
CA THR A 553 1.43 26.65 -24.51
C THR A 553 1.03 26.06 -25.85
N ALA A 554 2.00 25.72 -26.71
CA ALA A 554 1.71 25.13 -28.03
C ALA A 554 0.99 23.78 -27.95
N GLY A 555 1.24 22.99 -26.91
CA GLY A 555 0.52 21.73 -26.67
C GLY A 555 -0.89 21.93 -26.16
N MET A 556 -1.08 22.89 -25.24
CA MET A 556 -2.37 23.18 -24.62
C MET A 556 -3.32 23.93 -25.55
N THR A 557 -2.79 24.75 -26.46
CA THR A 557 -3.59 25.51 -27.44
C THR A 557 -3.62 24.84 -28.82
N ALA A 558 -3.18 23.58 -28.92
CA ALA A 558 -3.15 22.88 -30.19
C ALA A 558 -4.56 22.66 -30.75
N PRO A 559 -4.79 22.86 -32.06
CA PRO A 559 -6.10 22.66 -32.69
C PRO A 559 -6.56 21.19 -32.73
N ARG A 560 -5.66 20.26 -32.40
CA ARG A 560 -5.99 18.85 -32.17
C ARG A 560 -5.29 18.37 -30.91
N GLU A 561 -6.09 17.88 -29.97
CA GLU A 561 -5.60 17.25 -28.75
C GLU A 561 -4.77 15.99 -29.08
N VAL A 562 -3.63 15.87 -28.40
CA VAL A 562 -2.71 14.73 -28.51
C VAL A 562 -2.35 14.31 -27.08
N ALA A 563 -2.42 13.01 -26.82
CA ALA A 563 -2.15 12.46 -25.50
C ALA A 563 -0.76 12.87 -24.97
N PRO A 564 -0.61 13.16 -23.66
CA PRO A 564 0.66 13.58 -23.06
C PRO A 564 1.87 12.72 -23.42
N ALA A 565 1.69 11.40 -23.42
CA ALA A 565 2.74 10.45 -23.77
C ALA A 565 3.33 10.68 -25.18
N ALA A 566 2.52 11.12 -26.14
CA ALA A 566 2.91 11.25 -27.54
C ALA A 566 3.70 12.54 -27.84
N TRP A 567 3.57 13.60 -27.03
CA TRP A 567 4.44 14.77 -27.16
C TRP A 567 5.61 14.75 -26.15
N LEU A 568 5.45 14.05 -25.02
CA LEU A 568 6.54 13.81 -24.06
C LEU A 568 7.67 12.99 -24.69
N GLU A 569 7.35 11.99 -25.53
CA GLU A 569 8.34 11.23 -26.30
C GLU A 569 9.18 12.15 -27.21
N SER A 570 8.54 13.10 -27.91
CA SER A 570 9.22 14.10 -28.74
C SER A 570 10.09 15.08 -27.93
N PHE A 571 9.65 15.45 -26.73
CA PHE A 571 10.41 16.28 -25.80
C PHE A 571 11.65 15.55 -25.27
N VAL A 572 11.50 14.28 -24.85
CA VAL A 572 12.59 13.42 -24.41
C VAL A 572 13.61 13.20 -25.53
N HIS A 573 13.16 12.90 -26.76
CA HIS A 573 14.07 12.67 -27.90
C HIS A 573 14.95 13.88 -28.23
N ARG A 574 14.45 15.11 -27.97
CA ARG A 574 15.21 16.35 -28.14
C ARG A 574 16.33 16.49 -27.12
N LEU A 575 16.10 16.01 -25.90
CA LEU A 575 17.01 16.14 -24.75
C LEU A 575 18.04 14.99 -24.67
N THR A 576 17.76 13.81 -25.25
CA THR A 576 18.64 12.62 -25.25
C THR A 576 19.94 12.74 -26.09
N ARG A 577 20.40 13.95 -26.41
CA ARG A 577 21.71 14.17 -27.09
C ARG A 577 22.88 14.33 -26.11
N ASP A 578 22.59 14.47 -24.81
CA ASP A 578 23.58 14.56 -23.73
C ASP A 578 23.51 13.32 -22.82
N GLU A 579 24.66 12.77 -22.43
CA GLU A 579 24.75 11.51 -21.66
C GLU A 579 24.39 11.67 -20.17
N HIS A 580 24.12 12.89 -19.68
CA HIS A 580 23.90 13.20 -18.26
C HIS A 580 22.74 14.19 -18.00
N VAL A 581 21.56 13.94 -18.57
CA VAL A 581 20.35 14.76 -18.28
C VAL A 581 19.73 14.35 -16.94
N ASP A 582 19.54 15.32 -16.02
CA ASP A 582 18.70 15.15 -14.83
C ASP A 582 17.21 15.14 -15.22
N TRP A 583 16.71 13.95 -15.54
CA TRP A 583 15.33 13.75 -15.95
C TRP A 583 14.33 14.08 -14.85
N GLN A 584 14.70 13.92 -13.58
CA GLN A 584 13.80 14.20 -12.47
C GLN A 584 13.60 15.71 -12.32
N GLY A 585 14.69 16.49 -12.33
CA GLY A 585 14.63 17.95 -12.30
C GLY A 585 13.91 18.54 -13.52
N VAL A 586 14.14 17.99 -14.72
CA VAL A 586 13.43 18.40 -15.94
C VAL A 586 11.93 18.09 -15.89
N LEU A 587 11.54 16.91 -15.41
CA LEU A 587 10.13 16.55 -15.24
C LEU A 587 9.44 17.40 -14.17
N MET A 588 10.14 17.71 -13.08
CA MET A 588 9.64 18.62 -12.04
C MET A 588 9.47 20.05 -12.57
N ALA A 589 10.40 20.55 -13.40
CA ALA A 589 10.26 21.84 -14.05
C ALA A 589 9.05 21.87 -15.00
N LEU A 590 8.82 20.79 -15.75
CA LEU A 590 7.68 20.65 -16.66
C LEU A 590 6.34 20.62 -15.90
N GLN A 591 6.27 19.84 -14.83
CA GLN A 591 5.07 19.77 -13.98
C GLN A 591 4.81 21.10 -13.27
N GLY A 592 5.84 21.72 -12.69
CA GLY A 592 5.73 22.99 -11.96
C GLY A 592 5.27 24.17 -12.81
N ARG A 593 5.46 24.10 -14.13
CA ARG A 593 5.07 25.17 -15.08
C ARG A 593 3.75 24.92 -15.78
N THR A 594 3.18 23.72 -15.68
CA THR A 594 1.90 23.38 -16.31
C THR A 594 0.76 24.24 -15.75
N LEU A 595 0.68 24.41 -14.43
CA LEU A 595 -0.36 25.22 -13.79
C LEU A 595 -0.21 26.73 -14.11
N PRO A 596 0.97 27.36 -13.96
CA PRO A 596 1.16 28.76 -14.38
C PRO A 596 0.80 29.04 -15.85
N VAL A 597 1.11 28.12 -16.77
CA VAL A 597 0.74 28.24 -18.19
C VAL A 597 -0.77 28.17 -18.37
N THR A 598 -1.42 27.25 -17.66
CA THR A 598 -2.89 27.16 -17.64
C THR A 598 -3.52 28.45 -17.13
N ASP A 599 -3.00 29.01 -16.06
CA ASP A 599 -3.54 30.21 -15.41
C ASP A 599 -3.47 31.44 -16.32
N TYR A 600 -2.35 31.67 -17.03
CA TYR A 600 -2.29 32.82 -17.94
C TYR A 600 -3.08 32.60 -19.23
N LEU A 601 -3.31 31.35 -19.65
CA LEU A 601 -4.13 31.03 -20.82
C LEU A 601 -5.64 31.14 -20.54
N ALA A 602 -6.05 31.26 -19.28
CA ALA A 602 -7.47 31.36 -18.91
C ALA A 602 -8.18 32.57 -19.53
N GLU A 603 -7.48 33.70 -19.72
CA GLU A 603 -8.04 34.91 -20.33
C GLU A 603 -7.03 35.64 -21.22
N PRO A 604 -7.49 36.27 -22.34
CA PRO A 604 -6.61 37.01 -23.26
C PRO A 604 -5.76 38.10 -22.58
N THR A 605 -6.31 38.74 -21.55
CA THR A 605 -5.65 39.79 -20.75
C THR A 605 -4.49 39.24 -19.94
N SER A 606 -4.64 38.05 -19.37
CA SER A 606 -3.60 37.37 -18.59
C SER A 606 -2.48 36.85 -19.49
N ALA A 607 -2.82 36.26 -20.64
CA ALA A 607 -1.85 35.83 -21.63
C ALA A 607 -1.04 37.01 -22.20
N ALA A 608 -1.70 38.15 -22.44
CA ALA A 608 -1.02 39.36 -22.91
C ALA A 608 -0.12 39.95 -21.81
N ALA A 609 -0.57 39.97 -20.55
CA ALA A 609 0.24 40.45 -19.43
C ALA A 609 1.49 39.59 -19.24
N HIS A 610 1.35 38.26 -19.35
CA HIS A 610 2.47 37.33 -19.27
C HIS A 610 3.49 37.59 -20.39
N LEU A 611 3.09 37.57 -21.66
CA LEU A 611 4.00 37.77 -22.80
C LEU A 611 4.68 39.15 -22.81
N LEU A 612 4.03 40.19 -22.31
CA LEU A 612 4.59 41.54 -22.23
C LEU A 612 5.53 41.72 -21.04
N ALA A 613 5.38 40.94 -19.98
CA ALA A 613 6.26 40.96 -18.81
C ALA A 613 7.63 40.31 -19.11
N LEU A 614 7.69 39.41 -20.09
CA LEU A 614 8.93 38.77 -20.53
C LEU A 614 9.90 39.79 -21.16
N GLN A 615 11.17 39.67 -20.79
CA GLN A 615 12.27 40.39 -21.44
C GLN A 615 12.42 39.94 -22.91
N PRO A 616 13.09 40.74 -23.77
CA PRO A 616 13.25 40.37 -25.18
C PRO A 616 13.93 38.99 -25.39
N ALA A 617 14.89 38.61 -24.54
CA ALA A 617 15.53 37.30 -24.61
C ALA A 617 14.58 36.15 -24.21
N GLU A 618 13.81 36.35 -23.15
CA GLU A 618 12.78 35.44 -22.63
C GLU A 618 11.64 35.22 -23.63
N ARG A 619 11.16 36.29 -24.27
CA ARG A 619 10.16 36.18 -25.35
C ARG A 619 10.65 35.34 -26.51
N ARG A 620 11.93 35.48 -26.89
CA ARG A 620 12.51 34.65 -27.95
C ARG A 620 12.60 33.19 -27.53
N ALA A 621 13.00 32.91 -26.29
CA ALA A 621 13.01 31.55 -25.75
C ALA A 621 11.60 30.94 -25.79
N TRP A 622 10.59 31.70 -25.36
CA TRP A 622 9.18 31.29 -25.43
C TRP A 622 8.72 30.99 -26.86
N VAL A 623 9.01 31.87 -27.83
CA VAL A 623 8.68 31.63 -29.26
C VAL A 623 9.35 30.36 -29.79
N GLN A 624 10.61 30.16 -29.45
CA GLN A 624 11.37 28.99 -29.87
C GLN A 624 10.80 27.70 -29.28
N GLY A 625 10.33 27.73 -28.05
CA GLY A 625 9.63 26.60 -27.42
C GLY A 625 8.31 26.28 -28.11
N PHE A 626 7.52 27.31 -28.41
CA PHE A 626 6.25 27.15 -29.11
C PHE A 626 6.42 26.52 -30.49
N LEU A 627 7.33 27.08 -31.32
CA LEU A 627 7.60 26.56 -32.66
C LEU A 627 8.22 25.15 -32.63
N ALA A 628 9.09 24.88 -31.64
CA ALA A 628 9.66 23.56 -31.47
C ALA A 628 8.60 22.47 -31.24
N PHE A 629 7.53 22.77 -30.49
CA PHE A 629 6.42 21.85 -30.30
C PHE A 629 5.65 21.62 -31.60
N VAL A 630 5.34 22.71 -32.32
CA VAL A 630 4.62 22.67 -33.62
C VAL A 630 5.35 21.77 -34.61
N ASP A 631 6.68 21.87 -34.68
CA ASP A 631 7.52 21.05 -35.55
C ASP A 631 7.62 19.59 -35.09
N ALA A 632 7.79 19.37 -33.79
CA ALA A 632 8.02 18.04 -33.21
C ALA A 632 6.75 17.19 -33.10
N VAL A 633 5.57 17.83 -33.13
CA VAL A 633 4.27 17.18 -32.97
C VAL A 633 3.31 17.61 -34.10
N PRO A 634 3.61 17.28 -35.37
CA PRO A 634 2.83 17.73 -36.53
C PRO A 634 1.39 17.19 -36.54
N LYS A 635 1.10 16.17 -35.73
CA LYS A 635 -0.26 15.64 -35.51
C LYS A 635 -1.14 16.60 -34.69
N ALA A 636 -0.55 17.37 -33.77
CA ALA A 636 -1.23 18.38 -32.96
C ALA A 636 -1.51 19.66 -33.78
N TRP A 637 -0.61 19.98 -34.72
CA TRP A 637 -0.70 21.14 -35.63
C TRP A 637 -0.80 20.74 -37.12
N PRO A 638 -1.85 20.01 -37.55
CA PRO A 638 -1.94 19.48 -38.90
C PRO A 638 -2.16 20.58 -39.95
N GLN A 639 -1.17 20.82 -40.82
CA GLN A 639 -1.20 21.91 -41.83
C GLN A 639 -2.49 22.01 -42.66
N ARG A 640 -3.11 20.87 -42.99
CA ARG A 640 -4.35 20.81 -43.79
C ARG A 640 -5.61 21.26 -43.03
N LYS A 641 -5.56 21.37 -41.70
CA LYS A 641 -6.69 21.76 -40.85
C LYS A 641 -6.50 23.09 -40.13
N LEU A 642 -5.33 23.73 -40.25
CA LEU A 642 -5.09 25.06 -39.71
C LEU A 642 -5.98 26.10 -40.40
N SER A 643 -6.62 26.95 -39.61
CA SER A 643 -7.39 28.09 -40.11
C SER A 643 -6.47 29.12 -40.77
N ARG A 644 -7.06 30.11 -41.45
CA ARG A 644 -6.28 31.23 -42.01
C ARG A 644 -5.59 32.03 -40.90
N ASP A 645 -6.25 32.16 -39.75
CA ASP A 645 -5.71 32.88 -38.59
C ASP A 645 -4.54 32.11 -37.96
N ASP A 646 -4.65 30.78 -37.79
CA ASP A 646 -3.56 29.96 -37.22
C ASP A 646 -2.29 30.04 -38.07
N ARG A 647 -2.43 29.96 -39.40
CA ARG A 647 -1.27 30.08 -40.31
C ARG A 647 -0.64 31.46 -40.24
N LEU A 648 -1.45 32.50 -40.08
CA LEU A 648 -0.96 33.87 -39.97
C LEU A 648 -0.24 34.07 -38.63
N MET A 649 -0.75 33.50 -37.53
CA MET A 649 -0.12 33.59 -36.20
C MET A 649 1.16 32.77 -36.11
N LEU A 650 1.21 31.58 -36.71
CA LEU A 650 2.44 30.80 -36.83
C LEU A 650 3.50 31.53 -37.65
N ALA A 651 3.14 32.14 -38.79
CA ALA A 651 4.07 32.97 -39.56
C ALA A 651 4.56 34.19 -38.75
N CYS A 652 3.67 34.83 -37.96
CA CYS A 652 4.09 35.91 -37.06
C CYS A 652 5.04 35.43 -35.96
N LEU A 653 4.89 34.20 -35.46
CA LEU A 653 5.80 33.60 -34.49
C LEU A 653 7.15 33.25 -35.13
N GLU A 654 7.16 32.73 -36.35
CA GLU A 654 8.38 32.47 -37.14
C GLU A 654 9.18 33.76 -37.37
N ASP A 655 8.51 34.85 -37.79
CA ASP A 655 9.12 36.17 -37.96
C ASP A 655 9.60 36.80 -36.63
N ALA A 656 8.93 36.46 -35.52
CA ALA A 656 9.22 36.99 -34.18
C ALA A 656 10.33 36.24 -33.42
N THR A 657 11.01 35.28 -34.07
CA THR A 657 12.15 34.55 -33.50
C THR A 657 13.34 35.46 -33.13
N SER A 658 13.45 36.64 -33.77
CA SER A 658 14.51 37.63 -33.53
C SER A 658 14.10 38.76 -32.60
N ASP A 659 12.85 39.19 -32.65
CA ASP A 659 12.24 40.18 -31.75
C ASP A 659 10.71 40.14 -31.91
N MET A 660 9.96 40.18 -30.80
CA MET A 660 8.50 40.18 -30.83
C MET A 660 7.96 41.54 -30.34
N PRO A 661 7.44 42.38 -31.26
CA PRO A 661 6.83 43.65 -30.87
C PRO A 661 5.61 43.45 -29.97
N ASP A 662 5.38 44.37 -29.03
CA ASP A 662 4.24 44.31 -28.08
C ASP A 662 2.88 44.18 -28.76
N ALA A 663 2.70 44.80 -29.93
CA ALA A 663 1.48 44.68 -30.73
C ALA A 663 1.27 43.26 -31.26
N VAL A 664 2.36 42.56 -31.59
CA VAL A 664 2.33 41.16 -32.03
C VAL A 664 2.08 40.24 -30.83
N ALA A 665 2.70 40.49 -29.68
CA ALA A 665 2.47 39.75 -28.44
C ALA A 665 0.99 39.77 -27.99
N ARG A 666 0.35 40.96 -27.99
CA ARG A 666 -1.09 41.08 -27.66
C ARG A 666 -1.98 40.33 -28.64
N ARG A 667 -1.60 40.31 -29.92
CA ARG A 667 -2.35 39.62 -30.97
C ARG A 667 -2.21 38.10 -30.83
N ILE A 668 -1.02 37.60 -30.50
CA ILE A 668 -0.76 36.20 -30.18
C ILE A 668 -1.54 35.78 -28.93
N ALA A 669 -1.48 36.56 -27.85
CA ALA A 669 -2.24 36.28 -26.63
C ALA A 669 -3.76 36.11 -26.89
N THR A 670 -4.34 36.98 -27.73
CA THR A 670 -5.76 36.89 -28.10
C THR A 670 -6.07 35.67 -28.97
N TRP A 671 -5.09 35.12 -29.68
CA TRP A 671 -5.24 33.93 -30.49
C TRP A 671 -5.11 32.64 -29.66
N LEU A 672 -4.20 32.62 -28.68
CA LEU A 672 -3.92 31.46 -27.82
C LEU A 672 -5.10 31.07 -26.92
N THR A 673 -5.97 32.01 -26.56
CA THR A 673 -7.09 31.80 -25.64
C THR A 673 -8.43 31.61 -26.37
N ARG A 674 -8.40 31.16 -27.63
CA ARG A 674 -9.59 30.83 -28.45
C ARG A 674 -9.88 29.35 -28.36
#